data_AF-A0A552WTM8-F1
#
_entry.id   AF-A0A552WTM8-F1
#
_cell.length_a   1.000
_cell.length_b   1.000
_cell.length_c   1.000
_cell.angle_alpha   90.00
_cell.angle_beta   90.00
_cell.angle_gamma   90.00
#
_symmetry.space_group_name_H-M   'P 1'
#
loop_
_entity.id
_entity.type
_entity.pdbx_description
1 polymer ?
#
loop_
_entity_poly.entity_id
_entity_poly.type
_entity_poly.pdbx_seq_one_letter_code
_entity_poly.pdbx_strand_id
1 'polypeptide(L)'
;MLMSAALAVVLGAAAATPALAAETDYAIDNPYADVQWSDWAQYTSALHNHSYESDGGNTAAERFEDAYAKGFDIFALTDHNFTSTTWDRTDRPESNDRGKLEYLTTDRLEEMKAGAGRDGQGMLPISYANEQSRSNHLLTFWADFNNASGATLEGNIAQAEELGGVSVVAHPGRYTGGARQTGAQGLIASSQPETVQKYVDLFTKYDSAVGMEIINKKDGDSASDRILWDNVLTQTMPERPVWAQSNDDAHSNGALGFSYNVHLMPELSEGAFRDSLEAGTYYASAKVSYRELGNGFVSQGSTPTITDITVDDDADTVSITGVDTDTVRWISEGAVIAKGATIDLDDHEGMVGSYVRAELVGPGGISFTQPFGVHGGPGREVVEVGGIELTASGPTVTADQPVRVTTTATDAQGAPVDLSGAVVAYDTVPSDIVEVADDGTVTVVDPPPANMAVKVRATVIAAGQVHTDDVTLTVDVGSTDNLVIAPVLTGDDDVEEYVSGGRMYLDSSDLEIVQEGSTQQAVGLRFADLPIPAGARIDEAYVQFTVDEPEASTEDFAVDIHVEDADDAAPFTTETANLTSRTFGEQPVRWEDVPLWTVDREAGPDQRTPDLGVLLQRVVDRDGWAAGNAMAFKLTGEGNRSADAFESNAGPVLHVRWTMPEEAPVEDPEGEREAVIDFRVKTNEGRFIDITEAQAAALEAVNYSTGRVADAVRDFQGREKSYVITVETATKKYVVTVDAETADAEITDITEL
;
A
#
# COMPACT_ATOMS: atom_id res chain seq x y z
N MET A 1 12.04 55.20 74.71
CA MET A 1 10.69 55.52 74.23
C MET A 1 10.83 56.43 73.03
N LEU A 2 10.55 55.93 71.83
CA LEU A 2 9.92 56.64 70.70
C LEU A 2 9.99 55.71 69.49
N MET A 3 8.81 55.33 69.02
CA MET A 3 8.55 54.49 67.85
C MET A 3 9.12 55.14 66.59
N SER A 4 9.91 54.39 65.82
CA SER A 4 10.22 54.73 64.42
C SER A 4 9.16 54.10 63.52
N ALA A 5 8.36 54.94 62.88
CA ALA A 5 7.53 54.58 61.75
C ALA A 5 8.43 54.48 60.50
N ALA A 6 8.49 53.29 59.88
CA ALA A 6 9.03 53.11 58.54
C ALA A 6 7.90 52.57 57.65
N LEU A 7 7.65 53.32 56.59
CA LEU A 7 6.63 53.14 55.57
C LEU A 7 6.87 51.83 54.79
N ALA A 8 5.93 50.88 54.86
CA ALA A 8 5.95 49.69 54.01
C ALA A 8 5.23 49.99 52.69
N VAL A 9 5.97 49.96 51.58
CA VAL A 9 5.42 49.92 50.23
C VAL A 9 5.05 48.46 49.95
N VAL A 10 3.75 48.18 49.78
CA VAL A 10 3.25 46.90 49.28
C VAL A 10 3.15 47.02 47.76
N LEU A 11 4.07 46.37 47.04
CA LEU A 11 3.92 46.07 45.61
C LEU A 11 2.95 44.90 45.49
N GLY A 12 1.74 45.16 44.98
CA GLY A 12 0.83 44.12 44.52
C GLY A 12 1.31 43.60 43.17
N ALA A 13 1.70 42.32 43.12
CA ALA A 13 1.87 41.61 41.88
C ALA A 13 0.48 41.28 41.31
N ALA A 14 0.11 41.91 40.21
CA ALA A 14 -1.01 41.48 39.39
C ALA A 14 -0.59 40.21 38.65
N ALA A 15 -1.29 39.11 38.89
CA ALA A 15 -1.15 37.89 38.10
C ALA A 15 -1.65 38.19 36.68
N ALA A 16 -0.77 38.08 35.69
CA ALA A 16 -1.16 38.03 34.30
C ALA A 16 -1.82 36.66 34.04
N THR A 17 -3.10 36.67 33.67
CA THR A 17 -3.76 35.53 33.03
C THR A 17 -3.08 35.27 31.69
N PRO A 18 -2.79 34.00 31.32
CA PRO A 18 -2.33 33.70 29.97
C PRO A 18 -3.40 34.14 28.98
N ALA A 19 -3.01 34.85 27.92
CA ALA A 19 -3.89 35.10 26.79
C ALA A 19 -4.22 33.75 26.16
N LEU A 20 -5.51 33.45 25.97
CA LEU A 20 -5.93 32.40 25.03
C LEU A 20 -5.27 32.73 23.68
N ALA A 21 -4.62 31.75 23.06
CA ALA A 21 -4.24 31.87 21.66
C ALA A 21 -5.50 32.22 20.87
N ALA A 22 -5.40 33.12 19.89
CA ALA A 22 -6.52 33.36 19.00
C ALA A 22 -6.73 32.08 18.17
N GLU A 23 -7.94 31.53 18.17
CA GLU A 23 -8.35 30.45 17.26
C GLU A 23 -8.15 30.92 15.80
N THR A 24 -7.87 29.94 14.93
CA THR A 24 -7.53 30.20 13.54
C THR A 24 -8.84 30.22 12.75
N ASP A 25 -9.24 31.41 12.31
CA ASP A 25 -10.47 31.63 11.54
C ASP A 25 -10.31 31.05 10.12
N TYR A 26 -10.97 29.93 9.82
CA TYR A 26 -10.96 29.30 8.50
C TYR A 26 -12.11 29.81 7.64
N ALA A 27 -11.88 29.87 6.33
CA ALA A 27 -12.98 30.03 5.37
C ALA A 27 -13.12 28.75 4.55
N ILE A 28 -14.34 28.21 4.48
CA ILE A 28 -14.61 26.89 3.91
C ILE A 28 -15.41 27.01 2.61
N ASP A 29 -14.78 26.70 1.48
CA ASP A 29 -15.44 26.62 0.18
C ASP A 29 -16.26 25.33 0.10
N ASN A 30 -17.58 25.47 0.24
CA ASN A 30 -18.53 24.35 0.26
C ASN A 30 -19.07 24.02 -1.16
N PRO A 31 -18.69 22.88 -1.78
CA PRO A 31 -19.21 22.48 -3.09
C PRO A 31 -20.71 22.14 -3.06
N TYR A 32 -21.31 22.03 -1.88
CA TYR A 32 -22.73 21.74 -1.67
C TYR A 32 -23.55 22.97 -1.23
N ALA A 33 -22.98 24.18 -1.22
CA ALA A 33 -23.63 25.38 -0.68
C ALA A 33 -25.01 25.68 -1.28
N ASP A 34 -25.18 25.42 -2.59
CA ASP A 34 -26.43 25.67 -3.30
C ASP A 34 -27.44 24.50 -3.21
N VAL A 35 -27.01 23.33 -2.71
CA VAL A 35 -27.85 22.13 -2.64
C VAL A 35 -28.99 22.33 -1.64
N GLN A 36 -30.22 22.21 -2.12
CA GLN A 36 -31.42 22.23 -1.28
C GLN A 36 -31.80 20.80 -0.87
N TRP A 37 -31.19 20.28 0.20
CA TRP A 37 -31.33 18.87 0.63
C TRP A 37 -32.77 18.38 0.86
N SER A 38 -33.72 19.26 1.21
CA SER A 38 -35.13 18.91 1.38
C SER A 38 -35.93 18.80 0.08
N ASP A 39 -35.43 19.42 -0.99
CA ASP A 39 -36.19 19.69 -2.21
C ASP A 39 -35.58 19.02 -3.45
N TRP A 40 -34.25 18.95 -3.52
CA TRP A 40 -33.53 18.34 -4.63
C TRP A 40 -33.53 16.82 -4.53
N ALA A 41 -33.58 16.16 -5.68
CA ALA A 41 -33.52 14.72 -5.76
C ALA A 41 -32.07 14.25 -5.95
N GLN A 42 -31.85 12.98 -5.62
CA GLN A 42 -30.57 12.31 -5.80
C GLN A 42 -30.67 11.37 -7.01
N TYR A 43 -29.78 11.55 -7.98
CA TYR A 43 -29.80 10.80 -9.24
C TYR A 43 -28.49 10.04 -9.43
N THR A 44 -28.59 8.74 -9.71
CA THR A 44 -27.42 7.86 -9.89
C THR A 44 -26.94 7.87 -11.33
N SER A 45 -25.62 7.92 -11.52
CA SER A 45 -25.01 7.92 -12.86
C SER A 45 -24.07 6.74 -13.09
N ALA A 46 -24.10 6.20 -14.31
CA ALA A 46 -23.12 5.26 -14.84
C ALA A 46 -22.46 5.88 -16.08
N LEU A 47 -21.27 6.43 -15.92
CA LEU A 47 -20.64 7.28 -16.93
C LEU A 47 -19.54 6.59 -17.75
N HIS A 48 -19.16 5.37 -17.39
CA HIS A 48 -18.08 4.63 -18.03
C HIS A 48 -18.55 3.22 -18.39
N ASN A 49 -18.97 3.04 -19.64
CA ASN A 49 -19.60 1.80 -20.10
C ASN A 49 -19.27 1.48 -21.57
N HIS A 50 -19.10 0.19 -21.85
CA HIS A 50 -18.74 -0.32 -23.17
C HIS A 50 -19.77 -1.28 -23.74
N SER A 51 -19.82 -1.36 -25.06
CA SER A 51 -20.68 -2.25 -25.84
C SER A 51 -19.91 -2.91 -26.98
N TYR A 52 -20.62 -3.62 -27.84
CA TYR A 52 -20.04 -4.17 -29.08
C TYR A 52 -19.47 -3.12 -30.03
N GLU A 53 -19.73 -1.82 -29.86
CA GLU A 53 -19.06 -0.80 -30.69
C GLU A 53 -17.55 -0.72 -30.42
N SER A 54 -17.08 -1.22 -29.28
CA SER A 54 -15.66 -1.39 -28.98
C SER A 54 -15.32 -2.80 -28.48
N ASP A 55 -15.09 -2.96 -27.18
CA ASP A 55 -14.67 -4.20 -26.54
C ASP A 55 -15.61 -4.69 -25.42
N GLY A 56 -16.78 -4.09 -25.29
CA GLY A 56 -17.86 -4.61 -24.48
C GLY A 56 -18.41 -5.95 -24.99
N GLY A 57 -19.08 -6.68 -24.09
CA GLY A 57 -19.63 -8.02 -24.29
C GLY A 57 -21.13 -8.07 -24.61
N ASN A 58 -21.79 -6.93 -24.77
CA ASN A 58 -23.23 -6.79 -24.99
C ASN A 58 -23.54 -5.72 -26.05
N THR A 59 -24.73 -5.77 -26.65
CA THR A 59 -25.19 -4.70 -27.57
C THR A 59 -25.49 -3.41 -26.81
N ALA A 60 -25.43 -2.25 -27.46
CA ALA A 60 -25.76 -0.97 -26.82
C ALA A 60 -27.18 -1.00 -26.22
N ALA A 61 -28.17 -1.54 -26.95
CA ALA A 61 -29.53 -1.73 -26.45
C ALA A 61 -29.59 -2.55 -25.15
N GLU A 62 -28.86 -3.65 -25.07
CA GLU A 62 -28.79 -4.48 -23.85
C GLU A 62 -28.16 -3.73 -22.68
N ARG A 63 -27.14 -2.88 -22.92
CA ARG A 63 -26.53 -2.05 -21.87
C ARG A 63 -27.54 -1.04 -21.32
N PHE A 64 -28.28 -0.36 -22.20
CA PHE A 64 -29.30 0.62 -21.78
C PHE A 64 -30.42 -0.05 -20.98
N GLU A 65 -30.93 -1.19 -21.42
CA GLU A 65 -31.98 -1.92 -20.69
C GLU A 65 -31.50 -2.42 -19.32
N ASP A 66 -30.25 -2.90 -19.22
CA ASP A 66 -29.66 -3.34 -17.94
C ASP A 66 -29.47 -2.18 -16.96
N ALA A 67 -28.94 -1.04 -17.43
CA ALA A 67 -28.81 0.17 -16.61
C ALA A 67 -30.18 0.67 -16.13
N TYR A 68 -31.17 0.71 -17.03
CA TYR A 68 -32.53 1.11 -16.71
C TYR A 68 -33.18 0.20 -15.66
N ALA A 69 -32.98 -1.12 -15.79
CA ALA A 69 -33.50 -2.11 -14.85
C ALA A 69 -32.81 -2.05 -13.47
N LYS A 70 -31.55 -1.64 -13.42
CA LYS A 70 -30.79 -1.42 -12.17
C LYS A 70 -31.07 -0.09 -11.51
N GLY A 71 -31.88 0.77 -12.14
CA GLY A 71 -32.33 2.03 -11.56
C GLY A 71 -31.37 3.19 -11.76
N PHE A 72 -30.43 3.11 -12.70
CA PHE A 72 -29.59 4.27 -13.04
C PHE A 72 -30.44 5.38 -13.66
N ASP A 73 -30.20 6.61 -13.23
CA ASP A 73 -30.94 7.79 -13.71
C ASP A 73 -30.23 8.48 -14.86
N ILE A 74 -28.91 8.35 -14.95
CA ILE A 74 -28.06 8.94 -15.98
C ILE A 74 -27.14 7.86 -16.52
N PHE A 75 -27.04 7.74 -17.84
CA PHE A 75 -26.17 6.76 -18.47
C PHE A 75 -25.39 7.36 -19.64
N ALA A 76 -24.09 7.10 -19.68
CA ALA A 76 -23.24 7.41 -20.82
C ALA A 76 -22.67 6.11 -21.39
N LEU A 77 -22.77 5.95 -22.71
CA LEU A 77 -22.07 4.91 -23.44
C LEU A 77 -20.78 5.50 -23.98
N THR A 78 -19.64 5.03 -23.48
CA THR A 78 -18.31 5.60 -23.69
C THR A 78 -17.39 4.59 -24.36
N ASP A 79 -17.87 3.93 -25.41
CA ASP A 79 -17.09 2.97 -26.17
C ASP A 79 -15.73 3.55 -26.61
N HIS A 80 -14.68 2.72 -26.56
CA HIS A 80 -13.31 3.14 -26.84
C HIS A 80 -13.15 3.82 -28.21
N ASN A 81 -12.72 5.09 -28.19
CA ASN A 81 -12.46 5.93 -29.35
C ASN A 81 -13.66 6.01 -30.30
N PHE A 82 -14.86 5.94 -29.73
CA PHE A 82 -16.09 5.91 -30.46
C PHE A 82 -17.17 6.77 -29.81
N THR A 83 -17.50 7.86 -30.49
CA THR A 83 -18.47 8.82 -30.00
C THR A 83 -19.91 8.29 -30.14
N SER A 84 -20.56 8.11 -29.01
CA SER A 84 -21.99 7.82 -28.90
C SER A 84 -22.80 9.10 -29.13
N THR A 85 -23.75 9.10 -30.07
CA THR A 85 -24.55 10.29 -30.44
C THR A 85 -25.97 10.24 -29.86
N THR A 86 -26.74 9.21 -30.22
CA THR A 86 -28.07 8.90 -29.68
C THR A 86 -28.23 7.39 -29.50
N TRP A 87 -29.11 6.98 -28.59
CA TRP A 87 -29.36 5.57 -28.25
C TRP A 87 -30.24 4.83 -29.26
N ASP A 88 -30.90 5.55 -30.16
CA ASP A 88 -31.74 5.03 -31.24
C ASP A 88 -31.10 5.23 -32.63
N ARG A 89 -29.77 5.34 -32.68
CA ARG A 89 -29.03 5.67 -33.91
C ARG A 89 -29.17 4.60 -34.98
N THR A 90 -29.18 5.04 -36.23
CA THR A 90 -29.35 4.16 -37.42
C THR A 90 -28.21 4.29 -38.44
N ASP A 91 -27.13 4.98 -38.08
CA ASP A 91 -26.00 5.32 -38.94
C ASP A 91 -24.85 4.30 -38.86
N ARG A 92 -25.09 3.15 -38.23
CA ARG A 92 -24.10 2.09 -38.00
C ARG A 92 -24.33 0.88 -38.92
N PRO A 93 -23.28 0.11 -39.23
CA PRO A 93 -23.45 -1.16 -39.93
C PRO A 93 -24.31 -2.12 -39.08
N GLU A 94 -24.89 -3.14 -39.72
CA GLU A 94 -25.72 -4.13 -39.03
C GLU A 94 -24.93 -4.95 -37.99
N SER A 95 -23.63 -5.13 -38.21
CA SER A 95 -22.74 -5.91 -37.36
C SER A 95 -21.28 -5.48 -37.51
N ASN A 96 -20.46 -5.89 -36.56
CA ASN A 96 -19.00 -5.87 -36.65
C ASN A 96 -18.42 -7.23 -36.20
N ASP A 97 -17.11 -7.29 -35.94
CA ASP A 97 -16.42 -8.51 -35.53
C ASP A 97 -16.84 -9.02 -34.14
N ARG A 98 -17.51 -8.20 -33.32
CA ARG A 98 -18.05 -8.56 -32.01
C ARG A 98 -19.45 -9.15 -32.09
N GLY A 99 -20.24 -8.76 -33.10
CA GLY A 99 -21.59 -9.27 -33.28
C GLY A 99 -22.53 -8.28 -33.96
N LYS A 100 -23.83 -8.54 -33.82
CA LYS A 100 -24.87 -7.64 -34.31
C LYS A 100 -24.89 -6.37 -33.46
N LEU A 101 -24.88 -5.21 -34.10
CA LEU A 101 -25.02 -3.93 -33.44
C LEU A 101 -26.50 -3.63 -33.29
N GLU A 102 -26.97 -3.51 -32.05
CA GLU A 102 -28.38 -3.23 -31.73
C GLU A 102 -28.51 -2.00 -30.84
N TYR A 103 -29.48 -1.18 -31.19
CA TYR A 103 -29.83 0.09 -30.58
C TYR A 103 -31.31 0.09 -30.19
N LEU A 104 -31.73 1.04 -29.37
CA LEU A 104 -33.15 1.18 -29.04
C LEU A 104 -33.95 1.58 -30.27
N THR A 105 -35.24 1.28 -30.27
CA THR A 105 -36.18 2.01 -31.12
C THR A 105 -36.40 3.40 -30.53
N THR A 106 -36.74 4.39 -31.37
CA THR A 106 -37.12 5.73 -30.89
C THR A 106 -38.25 5.67 -29.86
N ASP A 107 -39.26 4.81 -30.08
CA ASP A 107 -40.36 4.62 -29.12
C ASP A 107 -39.83 4.12 -27.75
N ARG A 108 -38.89 3.17 -27.74
CA ARG A 108 -38.32 2.64 -26.49
C ARG A 108 -37.45 3.66 -25.78
N LEU A 109 -36.67 4.45 -26.53
CA LEU A 109 -35.90 5.57 -25.98
C LEU A 109 -36.81 6.58 -25.29
N GLU A 110 -37.91 6.98 -25.93
CA GLU A 110 -38.87 7.93 -25.34
C GLU A 110 -39.64 7.33 -24.15
N GLU A 111 -39.94 6.03 -24.16
CA GLU A 111 -40.47 5.32 -23.00
C GLU A 111 -39.51 5.33 -21.80
N MET A 112 -38.21 5.09 -22.04
CA MET A 112 -37.18 5.15 -20.99
C MET A 112 -37.02 6.55 -20.43
N LYS A 113 -36.98 7.58 -21.29
CA LYS A 113 -36.96 8.98 -20.86
C LYS A 113 -38.18 9.37 -20.03
N ALA A 114 -39.35 8.81 -20.36
CA ALA A 114 -40.59 9.04 -19.62
C ALA A 114 -40.72 8.21 -18.32
N GLY A 115 -39.77 7.32 -18.02
CA GLY A 115 -39.81 6.50 -16.82
C GLY A 115 -40.84 5.37 -16.86
N ALA A 116 -41.11 4.82 -18.04
CA ALA A 116 -42.00 3.67 -18.20
C ALA A 116 -41.52 2.48 -17.36
N GLY A 117 -42.34 2.05 -16.38
CA GLY A 117 -41.98 0.97 -15.44
C GLY A 117 -41.14 1.40 -14.24
N ARG A 118 -40.87 2.71 -14.08
CA ARG A 118 -40.13 3.32 -12.97
C ARG A 118 -40.91 4.48 -12.32
N ASP A 119 -42.23 4.38 -12.28
CA ASP A 119 -43.12 5.41 -11.68
C ASP A 119 -42.89 6.84 -12.20
N GLY A 120 -42.46 6.98 -13.46
CA GLY A 120 -42.18 8.27 -14.09
C GLY A 120 -40.74 8.76 -13.90
N GLN A 121 -39.89 8.04 -13.18
CA GLN A 121 -38.46 8.31 -13.09
C GLN A 121 -37.75 7.81 -14.35
N GLY A 122 -37.44 8.76 -15.24
CA GLY A 122 -36.76 8.50 -16.50
C GLY A 122 -35.30 8.09 -16.34
N MET A 123 -34.65 7.77 -17.46
CA MET A 123 -33.20 7.67 -17.56
C MET A 123 -32.70 8.63 -18.64
N LEU A 124 -31.73 9.47 -18.27
CA LEU A 124 -31.18 10.54 -19.06
C LEU A 124 -30.02 10.01 -19.94
N PRO A 125 -30.15 10.07 -21.28
CA PRO A 125 -29.05 9.74 -22.17
C PRO A 125 -28.04 10.89 -22.28
N ILE A 126 -26.75 10.57 -22.23
CA ILE A 126 -25.68 11.54 -22.49
C ILE A 126 -25.17 11.39 -23.93
N SER A 127 -25.31 12.47 -24.70
CA SER A 127 -24.84 12.56 -26.08
C SER A 127 -23.37 12.96 -26.16
N TYR A 128 -22.74 12.55 -27.27
CA TYR A 128 -21.32 12.78 -27.58
C TYR A 128 -20.40 12.31 -26.45
N ALA A 129 -20.70 11.13 -25.93
CA ALA A 129 -19.91 10.44 -24.92
C ALA A 129 -18.90 9.48 -25.58
N ASN A 130 -17.69 9.41 -25.04
CA ASN A 130 -16.59 8.60 -25.58
C ASN A 130 -15.54 8.34 -24.48
N GLU A 131 -14.87 7.19 -24.52
CA GLU A 131 -13.60 7.01 -23.82
C GLU A 131 -12.45 7.10 -24.84
N GLN A 132 -11.72 8.22 -24.78
CA GLN A 132 -10.57 8.48 -25.62
C GLN A 132 -9.37 7.65 -25.11
N SER A 133 -9.08 6.52 -25.75
CA SER A 133 -8.15 5.47 -25.30
C SER A 133 -6.94 5.19 -26.20
N ARG A 134 -6.51 6.17 -27.04
CA ARG A 134 -5.25 6.05 -27.82
C ARG A 134 -4.00 6.38 -26.99
N SER A 135 -4.18 7.06 -25.86
CA SER A 135 -3.19 7.38 -24.84
C SER A 135 -3.70 6.87 -23.48
N ASN A 136 -3.32 7.50 -22.36
CA ASN A 136 -4.08 7.41 -21.12
C ASN A 136 -5.56 7.72 -21.40
N HIS A 137 -6.45 6.98 -20.75
CA HIS A 137 -7.88 7.06 -21.03
C HIS A 137 -8.51 8.32 -20.44
N LEU A 138 -9.47 8.86 -21.18
CA LEU A 138 -10.19 10.08 -20.84
C LEU A 138 -11.64 9.92 -21.25
N LEU A 139 -12.57 10.07 -20.30
CA LEU A 139 -13.98 10.20 -20.61
C LEU A 139 -14.23 11.61 -21.12
N THR A 140 -14.93 11.73 -22.24
CA THR A 140 -15.35 13.03 -22.81
C THR A 140 -16.85 13.02 -23.03
N PHE A 141 -17.53 14.11 -22.66
CA PHE A 141 -18.98 14.29 -22.79
C PHE A 141 -19.28 15.59 -23.54
N TRP A 142 -20.38 15.60 -24.32
CA TRP A 142 -20.78 16.73 -25.16
C TRP A 142 -19.71 17.20 -26.16
N ALA A 143 -18.76 16.33 -26.52
CA ALA A 143 -17.67 16.63 -27.45
C ALA A 143 -17.69 15.62 -28.62
N ASP A 144 -18.06 16.07 -29.82
CA ASP A 144 -18.21 15.20 -30.99
C ASP A 144 -16.86 14.93 -31.69
N PHE A 145 -16.04 14.06 -31.12
CA PHE A 145 -14.77 13.65 -31.72
C PHE A 145 -14.26 12.27 -31.30
N ASN A 146 -13.54 11.63 -32.21
CA ASN A 146 -12.71 10.46 -31.91
C ASN A 146 -11.25 10.85 -32.09
N ASN A 147 -10.42 10.50 -31.12
CA ASN A 147 -8.98 10.65 -31.23
C ASN A 147 -8.39 9.74 -32.34
N ALA A 148 -7.12 9.95 -32.65
CA ALA A 148 -6.37 9.17 -33.63
C ALA A 148 -5.05 8.65 -33.05
N SER A 149 -4.34 7.82 -33.81
CA SER A 149 -3.00 7.36 -33.43
C SER A 149 -2.07 8.56 -33.19
N GLY A 150 -1.32 8.52 -32.09
CA GLY A 150 -0.44 9.61 -31.65
C GLY A 150 -1.15 10.71 -30.85
N ALA A 151 -2.45 10.57 -30.55
CA ALA A 151 -3.12 11.45 -29.60
C ALA A 151 -2.48 11.36 -28.21
N THR A 152 -2.51 12.46 -27.48
CA THR A 152 -2.05 12.56 -26.08
C THR A 152 -3.24 12.85 -25.17
N LEU A 153 -3.10 12.54 -23.88
CA LEU A 153 -4.12 12.87 -22.88
C LEU A 153 -4.45 14.36 -22.91
N GLU A 154 -3.43 15.21 -22.84
CA GLU A 154 -3.59 16.67 -22.92
C GLU A 154 -4.29 17.11 -24.20
N GLY A 155 -3.89 16.56 -25.35
CA GLY A 155 -4.50 16.92 -26.64
C GLY A 155 -5.98 16.58 -26.71
N ASN A 156 -6.40 15.45 -26.10
CA ASN A 156 -7.80 15.07 -26.03
C ASN A 156 -8.60 16.00 -25.10
N ILE A 157 -8.03 16.40 -23.95
CA ILE A 157 -8.65 17.38 -23.05
C ILE A 157 -8.84 18.71 -23.77
N ALA A 158 -7.78 19.21 -24.41
CA ALA A 158 -7.83 20.47 -25.17
C ALA A 158 -8.88 20.43 -26.29
N GLN A 159 -9.02 19.29 -26.98
CA GLN A 159 -10.02 19.12 -28.03
C GLN A 159 -11.45 19.10 -27.46
N ALA A 160 -11.67 18.43 -26.32
CA ALA A 160 -12.96 18.44 -25.64
C ALA A 160 -13.34 19.86 -25.23
N GLU A 161 -12.39 20.63 -24.69
CA GLU A 161 -12.59 22.04 -24.31
C GLU A 161 -12.96 22.92 -25.51
N GLU A 162 -12.23 22.79 -26.63
CA GLU A 162 -12.50 23.55 -27.86
C GLU A 162 -13.93 23.30 -28.39
N LEU A 163 -14.44 22.10 -28.19
CA LEU A 163 -15.79 21.70 -28.57
C LEU A 163 -16.86 22.07 -27.53
N GLY A 164 -16.46 22.65 -26.39
CA GLY A 164 -17.36 23.01 -25.29
C GLY A 164 -17.86 21.82 -24.47
N GLY A 165 -17.15 20.69 -24.56
CA GLY A 165 -17.41 19.49 -23.77
C GLY A 165 -16.73 19.53 -22.40
N VAL A 166 -16.92 18.44 -21.67
CA VAL A 166 -16.31 18.19 -20.35
C VAL A 166 -15.55 16.87 -20.41
N SER A 167 -14.49 16.76 -19.62
CA SER A 167 -13.66 15.58 -19.55
C SER A 167 -13.31 15.14 -18.13
N VAL A 168 -13.14 13.83 -17.96
CA VAL A 168 -12.77 13.18 -16.69
C VAL A 168 -11.65 12.19 -16.97
N VAL A 169 -10.56 12.27 -16.22
CA VAL A 169 -9.45 11.31 -16.32
C VAL A 169 -9.92 9.94 -15.85
N ALA A 170 -9.81 8.93 -16.70
CA ALA A 170 -10.27 7.57 -16.41
C ALA A 170 -9.13 6.72 -15.82
N HIS A 171 -9.42 6.00 -14.73
CA HIS A 171 -8.55 5.02 -14.03
C HIS A 171 -7.03 5.30 -14.13
N PRO A 172 -6.54 6.46 -13.67
CA PRO A 172 -5.13 6.85 -13.85
C PRO A 172 -4.12 5.88 -13.22
N GLY A 173 -4.53 5.08 -12.23
CA GLY A 173 -3.74 4.04 -11.58
C GLY A 173 -3.16 3.03 -12.57
N ARG A 174 -3.91 2.73 -13.65
CA ARG A 174 -3.47 1.85 -14.74
C ARG A 174 -2.21 2.33 -15.45
N TYR A 175 -1.95 3.63 -15.47
CA TYR A 175 -0.83 4.24 -16.21
C TYR A 175 0.28 4.76 -15.30
N THR A 176 0.08 4.68 -13.98
CA THR A 176 0.99 5.23 -12.98
C THR A 176 1.62 4.13 -12.12
N GLY A 177 1.26 2.86 -12.36
CA GLY A 177 1.67 1.72 -11.54
C GLY A 177 0.80 1.52 -10.30
N GLY A 178 -0.21 2.36 -10.07
CA GLY A 178 -1.12 2.27 -8.91
C GLY A 178 -2.23 1.22 -9.02
N ALA A 179 -2.39 0.59 -10.19
CA ALA A 179 -3.40 -0.45 -10.40
C ALA A 179 -3.14 -1.66 -9.50
N ARG A 180 -4.17 -2.12 -8.79
CA ARG A 180 -4.17 -3.22 -7.79
C ARG A 180 -3.21 -3.01 -6.61
N GLN A 181 -2.50 -1.90 -6.56
CA GLN A 181 -1.58 -1.60 -5.48
C GLN A 181 -2.32 -0.97 -4.31
N THR A 182 -1.98 -1.40 -3.10
CA THR A 182 -2.40 -0.79 -1.83
C THR A 182 -1.19 -0.70 -0.90
N GLY A 183 -1.34 -0.12 0.29
CA GLY A 183 -0.24 0.03 1.24
C GLY A 183 0.93 0.82 0.65
N ALA A 184 2.16 0.40 0.95
CA ALA A 184 3.38 1.09 0.53
C ALA A 184 3.56 1.14 -1.01
N GLN A 185 3.30 0.05 -1.72
CA GLN A 185 3.44 0.02 -3.19
C GLN A 185 2.51 1.01 -3.87
N GLY A 186 1.26 1.09 -3.40
CA GLY A 186 0.30 2.07 -3.90
C GLY A 186 0.70 3.50 -3.59
N LEU A 187 1.20 3.71 -2.37
CA LEU A 187 1.72 5.00 -1.92
C LEU A 187 2.90 5.48 -2.77
N ILE A 188 3.84 4.59 -3.10
CA ILE A 188 4.98 4.89 -3.99
C ILE A 188 4.48 5.28 -5.39
N ALA A 189 3.65 4.44 -6.00
CA ALA A 189 3.18 4.65 -7.38
C ALA A 189 2.41 5.97 -7.54
N SER A 190 1.54 6.29 -6.59
CA SER A 190 0.64 7.45 -6.68
C SER A 190 1.18 8.75 -6.08
N SER A 191 2.42 8.75 -5.58
CA SER A 191 3.05 9.94 -4.97
C SER A 191 4.33 10.42 -5.66
N GLN A 192 4.71 9.81 -6.78
CA GLN A 192 5.85 10.27 -7.58
C GLN A 192 5.64 11.73 -8.03
N PRO A 193 6.58 12.67 -7.75
CA PRO A 193 6.42 14.08 -8.06
C PRO A 193 6.07 14.38 -9.52
N GLU A 194 6.73 13.71 -10.47
CA GLU A 194 6.48 13.85 -11.90
C GLU A 194 5.09 13.37 -12.32
N THR A 195 4.60 12.30 -11.68
CA THR A 195 3.26 11.77 -11.91
C THR A 195 2.21 12.72 -11.38
N VAL A 196 2.35 13.22 -10.16
CA VAL A 196 1.42 14.19 -9.56
C VAL A 196 1.42 15.49 -10.36
N GLN A 197 2.61 16.04 -10.67
CA GLN A 197 2.74 17.30 -11.40
C GLN A 197 2.09 17.23 -12.78
N LYS A 198 2.20 16.10 -13.48
CA LYS A 198 1.51 15.90 -14.76
C LYS A 198 0.01 16.15 -14.65
N TYR A 199 -0.66 15.64 -13.61
CA TYR A 199 -2.11 15.84 -13.45
C TYR A 199 -2.45 17.23 -12.92
N VAL A 200 -1.66 17.79 -12.00
CA VAL A 200 -1.79 19.18 -11.53
C VAL A 200 -1.75 20.15 -12.71
N ASP A 201 -0.79 19.98 -13.62
CA ASP A 201 -0.65 20.82 -14.82
C ASP A 201 -1.87 20.72 -15.74
N LEU A 202 -2.44 19.52 -15.92
CA LEU A 202 -3.63 19.31 -16.74
C LEU A 202 -4.85 20.01 -16.15
N PHE A 203 -5.14 19.79 -14.86
CA PHE A 203 -6.31 20.38 -14.20
C PHE A 203 -6.20 21.90 -14.06
N THR A 204 -5.00 22.43 -13.82
CA THR A 204 -4.76 23.88 -13.74
C THR A 204 -4.94 24.55 -15.10
N LYS A 205 -4.63 23.84 -16.19
CA LYS A 205 -4.65 24.41 -17.54
C LYS A 205 -6.02 24.37 -18.21
N TYR A 206 -6.84 23.36 -17.92
CA TYR A 206 -8.12 23.11 -18.60
C TYR A 206 -9.27 23.06 -17.59
N ASP A 207 -10.17 24.04 -17.63
CA ASP A 207 -11.36 24.09 -16.78
C ASP A 207 -12.34 22.95 -17.12
N SER A 208 -12.35 22.54 -18.39
CA SER A 208 -13.18 21.42 -18.88
C SER A 208 -12.75 20.04 -18.36
N ALA A 209 -11.55 19.90 -17.79
CA ALA A 209 -11.13 18.70 -17.07
C ALA A 209 -11.66 18.80 -15.63
N VAL A 210 -12.84 18.27 -15.37
CA VAL A 210 -13.54 18.54 -14.10
C VAL A 210 -13.13 17.60 -12.97
N GLY A 211 -12.53 16.45 -13.28
CA GLY A 211 -12.23 15.46 -12.27
C GLY A 211 -11.49 14.23 -12.77
N MET A 212 -11.36 13.27 -11.87
CA MET A 212 -10.76 11.96 -12.14
C MET A 212 -11.52 10.85 -11.45
N GLU A 213 -11.47 9.66 -12.05
CA GLU A 213 -11.96 8.46 -11.40
C GLU A 213 -11.03 8.09 -10.24
N ILE A 214 -11.61 7.98 -9.05
CA ILE A 214 -10.93 7.51 -7.85
C ILE A 214 -11.25 6.04 -7.57
N ILE A 215 -12.34 5.51 -8.14
CA ILE A 215 -12.68 4.09 -8.12
C ILE A 215 -13.19 3.69 -9.50
N ASN A 216 -12.63 2.61 -10.02
CA ASN A 216 -12.88 2.06 -11.34
C ASN A 216 -12.79 0.52 -11.31
N LYS A 217 -13.68 -0.19 -12.04
CA LYS A 217 -13.61 -1.65 -12.26
C LYS A 217 -13.49 -2.45 -10.97
N LYS A 218 -14.44 -2.22 -10.05
CA LYS A 218 -14.44 -2.82 -8.70
C LYS A 218 -13.13 -2.56 -7.95
N ASP A 219 -12.57 -1.38 -8.16
CA ASP A 219 -11.33 -0.90 -7.57
C ASP A 219 -10.04 -1.62 -8.01
N GLY A 220 -10.11 -2.47 -9.04
CA GLY A 220 -8.95 -3.20 -9.54
C GLY A 220 -7.90 -2.27 -10.16
N ASP A 221 -8.28 -1.42 -11.10
CA ASP A 221 -7.32 -0.58 -11.83
C ASP A 221 -7.02 0.76 -11.13
N SER A 222 -7.65 1.01 -9.97
CA SER A 222 -7.69 2.32 -9.30
C SER A 222 -7.42 2.27 -7.80
N ALA A 223 -7.00 1.13 -7.23
CA ALA A 223 -6.81 0.94 -5.79
C ALA A 223 -5.96 2.04 -5.11
N SER A 224 -5.02 2.67 -5.83
CA SER A 224 -4.20 3.78 -5.33
C SER A 224 -4.66 5.18 -5.78
N ASP A 225 -5.71 5.29 -6.59
CA ASP A 225 -6.11 6.57 -7.21
C ASP A 225 -6.63 7.59 -6.20
N ARG A 226 -7.06 7.18 -5.00
CA ARG A 226 -7.36 8.12 -3.90
C ARG A 226 -6.11 8.82 -3.40
N ILE A 227 -4.98 8.12 -3.36
CA ILE A 227 -3.68 8.71 -2.96
C ILE A 227 -3.26 9.73 -4.02
N LEU A 228 -3.35 9.37 -5.30
CA LEU A 228 -3.05 10.28 -6.40
C LEU A 228 -3.96 11.51 -6.36
N TRP A 229 -5.27 11.29 -6.14
CA TRP A 229 -6.25 12.37 -6.03
C TRP A 229 -5.91 13.31 -4.88
N ASP A 230 -5.64 12.79 -3.68
CA ASP A 230 -5.22 13.60 -2.54
C ASP A 230 -3.96 14.41 -2.84
N ASN A 231 -2.93 13.80 -3.44
CA ASN A 231 -1.69 14.50 -3.82
C ASN A 231 -1.91 15.60 -4.88
N VAL A 232 -2.89 15.43 -5.77
CA VAL A 232 -3.30 16.48 -6.73
C VAL A 232 -4.05 17.57 -6.00
N LEU A 233 -4.97 17.24 -5.09
CA LEU A 233 -5.73 18.19 -4.28
C LEU A 233 -4.80 19.07 -3.43
N THR A 234 -3.77 18.49 -2.81
CA THR A 234 -2.71 19.23 -2.07
C THR A 234 -2.17 20.43 -2.82
N GLN A 235 -2.03 20.30 -4.14
CA GLN A 235 -1.40 21.32 -5.00
C GLN A 235 -2.40 22.17 -5.79
N THR A 236 -3.67 21.77 -5.82
CA THR A 236 -4.70 22.43 -6.64
C THR A 236 -5.76 23.11 -5.80
N MET A 237 -6.13 22.56 -4.65
CA MET A 237 -7.06 23.19 -3.72
C MET A 237 -6.39 24.31 -2.92
N PRO A 238 -7.18 25.29 -2.43
CA PRO A 238 -8.61 25.49 -2.72
C PRO A 238 -8.89 26.12 -4.10
N GLU A 239 -7.88 26.66 -4.79
CA GLU A 239 -8.08 27.50 -5.97
C GLU A 239 -8.67 26.76 -7.19
N ARG A 240 -8.31 25.49 -7.36
CA ARG A 240 -8.73 24.65 -8.48
C ARG A 240 -9.19 23.29 -7.97
N PRO A 241 -10.50 23.09 -7.80
CA PRO A 241 -10.99 21.81 -7.38
C PRO A 241 -10.88 20.73 -8.46
N VAL A 242 -10.65 19.49 -8.02
CA VAL A 242 -10.63 18.30 -8.88
C VAL A 242 -11.61 17.29 -8.30
N TRP A 243 -12.68 17.02 -9.04
CA TRP A 243 -13.79 16.21 -8.52
C TRP A 243 -13.51 14.70 -8.60
N ALA A 244 -13.86 13.98 -7.54
CA ALA A 244 -13.81 12.53 -7.51
C ALA A 244 -15.00 11.93 -8.26
N GLN A 245 -14.72 10.91 -9.09
CA GLN A 245 -15.73 10.05 -9.68
C GLN A 245 -15.52 8.58 -9.34
N SER A 246 -16.63 7.83 -9.28
CA SER A 246 -16.63 6.38 -9.19
C SER A 246 -17.44 5.81 -10.34
N ASN A 247 -16.84 4.95 -11.16
CA ASN A 247 -17.53 4.31 -12.28
C ASN A 247 -17.11 2.84 -12.42
N ASP A 248 -17.91 2.05 -13.12
CA ASP A 248 -17.66 0.60 -13.23
C ASP A 248 -16.68 0.20 -14.34
N ASP A 249 -16.45 1.05 -15.36
CA ASP A 249 -15.80 0.64 -16.62
C ASP A 249 -16.43 -0.65 -17.18
N ALA A 250 -17.76 -0.63 -17.25
CA ALA A 250 -18.52 -1.86 -17.38
C ALA A 250 -18.51 -2.37 -18.83
N HIS A 251 -17.75 -3.44 -19.05
CA HIS A 251 -17.69 -4.18 -20.31
C HIS A 251 -18.77 -5.27 -20.45
N SER A 252 -19.58 -5.50 -19.42
CA SER A 252 -20.71 -6.45 -19.48
C SER A 252 -21.81 -6.04 -18.51
N ASN A 253 -23.02 -6.58 -18.72
CA ASN A 253 -24.14 -6.37 -17.79
C ASN A 253 -23.80 -6.87 -16.37
N GLY A 254 -23.00 -7.93 -16.22
CA GLY A 254 -22.56 -8.40 -14.90
C GLY A 254 -21.54 -7.49 -14.19
N ALA A 255 -20.93 -6.55 -14.92
CA ALA A 255 -19.92 -5.63 -14.40
C ALA A 255 -20.50 -4.28 -13.94
N LEU A 256 -21.76 -3.96 -14.29
CA LEU A 256 -22.42 -2.70 -13.92
C LEU A 256 -23.14 -2.81 -12.57
N GLY A 257 -23.02 -1.79 -11.72
CA GLY A 257 -23.72 -1.61 -10.46
C GLY A 257 -22.85 -1.67 -9.20
N PHE A 258 -21.52 -1.54 -9.32
CA PHE A 258 -20.60 -1.55 -8.17
C PHE A 258 -20.09 -0.16 -7.82
N SER A 259 -19.91 0.70 -8.81
CA SER A 259 -19.29 2.03 -8.67
C SER A 259 -20.07 3.06 -9.48
N TYR A 260 -20.50 4.14 -8.84
CA TYR A 260 -21.38 5.15 -9.42
C TYR A 260 -21.27 6.50 -8.72
N ASN A 261 -21.84 7.54 -9.33
CA ASN A 261 -21.95 8.86 -8.70
C ASN A 261 -23.41 9.16 -8.35
N VAL A 262 -23.61 9.97 -7.32
CA VAL A 262 -24.93 10.44 -6.87
C VAL A 262 -25.00 11.95 -7.02
N HIS A 263 -25.74 12.40 -8.03
CA HIS A 263 -25.90 13.81 -8.38
C HIS A 263 -27.06 14.44 -7.62
N LEU A 264 -26.78 15.58 -6.99
CA LEU A 264 -27.74 16.38 -6.23
C LEU A 264 -28.26 17.47 -7.15
N MET A 265 -29.49 17.29 -7.66
CA MET A 265 -30.03 18.14 -8.71
C MET A 265 -31.50 18.49 -8.49
N PRO A 266 -31.94 19.68 -8.94
CA PRO A 266 -33.35 20.07 -8.85
C PRO A 266 -34.27 19.27 -9.79
N GLU A 267 -33.73 18.72 -10.88
CA GLU A 267 -34.47 17.92 -11.87
C GLU A 267 -33.52 17.00 -12.66
N LEU A 268 -34.09 15.97 -13.30
CA LEU A 268 -33.35 15.10 -14.22
C LEU A 268 -33.32 15.72 -15.62
N SER A 269 -32.30 16.53 -15.91
CA SER A 269 -32.06 17.14 -17.23
C SER A 269 -30.57 17.22 -17.56
N GLU A 270 -30.21 17.26 -18.85
CA GLU A 270 -28.79 17.36 -19.27
C GLU A 270 -28.12 18.62 -18.73
N GLY A 271 -28.85 19.74 -18.65
CA GLY A 271 -28.34 20.99 -18.11
C GLY A 271 -28.00 20.86 -16.62
N ALA A 272 -28.93 20.38 -15.81
CA ALA A 272 -28.69 20.16 -14.38
C ALA A 272 -27.56 19.15 -14.13
N PHE A 273 -27.47 18.10 -14.96
CA PHE A 273 -26.39 17.12 -14.87
C PHE A 273 -25.03 17.71 -15.22
N ARG A 274 -24.95 18.52 -16.27
CA ARG A 274 -23.72 19.25 -16.62
C ARG A 274 -23.32 20.20 -15.51
N ASP A 275 -24.24 21.00 -15.00
CA ASP A 275 -24.00 21.93 -13.89
C ASP A 275 -23.47 21.16 -12.66
N SER A 276 -24.05 20.00 -12.36
CA SER A 276 -23.58 19.14 -11.27
C SER A 276 -22.16 18.63 -11.46
N LEU A 277 -21.79 18.19 -12.69
CA LEU A 277 -20.44 17.74 -13.00
C LEU A 277 -19.41 18.87 -12.88
N GLU A 278 -19.72 20.06 -13.39
CA GLU A 278 -18.80 21.21 -13.40
C GLU A 278 -18.66 21.81 -11.98
N ALA A 279 -19.75 21.92 -11.22
CA ALA A 279 -19.77 22.52 -9.89
C ALA A 279 -19.40 21.55 -8.75
N GLY A 280 -19.39 20.24 -8.99
CA GLY A 280 -19.10 19.25 -7.95
C GLY A 280 -20.30 18.96 -7.02
N THR A 281 -21.54 19.28 -7.41
CA THR A 281 -22.75 19.02 -6.58
C THR A 281 -23.18 17.55 -6.65
N TYR A 282 -22.25 16.64 -6.39
CA TYR A 282 -22.47 15.20 -6.36
C TYR A 282 -21.51 14.55 -5.38
N TYR A 283 -21.65 13.25 -5.14
CA TYR A 283 -20.67 12.48 -4.38
C TYR A 283 -20.44 11.13 -5.07
N ALA A 284 -19.22 10.60 -4.92
CA ALA A 284 -18.86 9.31 -5.49
C ALA A 284 -19.26 8.18 -4.53
N SER A 285 -19.65 7.02 -5.04
CA SER A 285 -20.12 5.91 -4.22
C SER A 285 -19.74 4.56 -4.81
N ALA A 286 -19.29 3.64 -3.97
CA ALA A 286 -18.85 2.33 -4.40
C ALA A 286 -19.22 1.23 -3.39
N LYS A 287 -19.59 0.07 -3.93
CA LYS A 287 -19.78 -1.19 -3.19
C LYS A 287 -18.48 -1.93 -2.93
N VAL A 288 -17.39 -1.49 -3.55
CA VAL A 288 -16.05 -2.09 -3.45
C VAL A 288 -15.02 -0.97 -3.36
N SER A 289 -14.09 -1.09 -2.42
CA SER A 289 -12.93 -0.22 -2.28
C SER A 289 -11.85 -1.01 -1.52
N TYR A 290 -10.81 -1.43 -2.24
CA TYR A 290 -9.76 -2.31 -1.75
C TYR A 290 -8.90 -1.63 -0.70
N ARG A 291 -8.55 -0.36 -0.90
CA ARG A 291 -7.71 0.39 0.04
C ARG A 291 -8.42 0.62 1.37
N GLU A 292 -9.70 0.99 1.37
CA GLU A 292 -10.40 1.39 2.59
C GLU A 292 -11.17 0.25 3.27
N LEU A 293 -11.65 -0.75 2.51
CA LEU A 293 -12.47 -1.86 3.01
C LEU A 293 -11.78 -3.24 2.91
N GLY A 294 -10.66 -3.33 2.18
CA GLY A 294 -9.94 -4.58 1.91
C GLY A 294 -10.50 -5.33 0.70
N ASN A 295 -9.61 -6.05 -0.01
CA ASN A 295 -9.97 -6.85 -1.20
C ASN A 295 -10.99 -7.98 -0.88
N GLY A 296 -11.07 -8.42 0.39
CA GLY A 296 -12.04 -9.43 0.85
C GLY A 296 -13.43 -8.89 1.20
N PHE A 297 -13.67 -7.58 1.09
CA PHE A 297 -14.95 -6.98 1.48
C PHE A 297 -16.11 -7.44 0.59
N VAL A 298 -17.25 -7.77 1.21
CA VAL A 298 -18.47 -8.16 0.51
C VAL A 298 -19.60 -7.24 0.91
N SER A 299 -20.01 -6.36 -0.01
CA SER A 299 -21.11 -5.42 0.16
C SER A 299 -22.41 -6.08 0.63
N GLN A 300 -23.01 -5.51 1.68
CA GLN A 300 -24.29 -5.90 2.26
C GLN A 300 -25.28 -4.72 2.24
N GLY A 301 -26.11 -4.65 1.20
CA GLY A 301 -27.18 -3.65 1.09
C GLY A 301 -26.80 -2.41 0.29
N SER A 302 -27.31 -1.25 0.71
CA SER A 302 -27.09 0.05 0.07
C SER A 302 -25.76 0.65 0.50
N THR A 303 -25.07 1.35 -0.41
CA THR A 303 -23.95 2.20 -0.01
C THR A 303 -24.44 3.31 0.93
N PRO A 304 -23.55 3.87 1.76
CA PRO A 304 -23.83 5.10 2.48
C PRO A 304 -24.49 6.16 1.58
N THR A 305 -25.46 6.88 2.11
CA THR A 305 -26.18 7.92 1.36
C THR A 305 -26.17 9.20 2.18
N ILE A 306 -25.67 10.28 1.57
CA ILE A 306 -25.60 11.59 2.22
C ILE A 306 -26.98 12.24 2.11
N THR A 307 -27.52 12.70 3.24
CA THR A 307 -28.85 13.31 3.33
C THR A 307 -28.83 14.78 3.69
N ASP A 308 -27.74 15.26 4.30
CA ASP A 308 -27.52 16.67 4.60
C ASP A 308 -26.02 16.94 4.81
N ILE A 309 -25.57 18.13 4.41
CA ILE A 309 -24.26 18.68 4.75
C ILE A 309 -24.47 20.12 5.21
N THR A 310 -23.95 20.44 6.40
CA THR A 310 -23.94 21.80 6.95
C THR A 310 -22.50 22.25 7.15
N VAL A 311 -22.18 23.45 6.66
CA VAL A 311 -20.90 24.14 6.88
C VAL A 311 -21.20 25.41 7.69
N ASP A 312 -20.44 25.63 8.76
CA ASP A 312 -20.53 26.82 9.60
C ASP A 312 -19.13 27.45 9.68
N ASP A 313 -18.90 28.48 8.86
CA ASP A 313 -17.62 29.22 8.82
C ASP A 313 -17.34 29.91 10.17
N ASP A 314 -18.35 30.43 10.87
CA ASP A 314 -18.13 31.14 12.16
C ASP A 314 -17.66 30.19 13.27
N ALA A 315 -17.90 28.89 13.10
CA ALA A 315 -17.54 27.83 14.02
C ALA A 315 -16.51 26.86 13.44
N ASP A 316 -15.96 27.14 12.26
CA ASP A 316 -14.97 26.30 11.58
C ASP A 316 -15.36 24.81 11.49
N THR A 317 -16.65 24.51 11.30
CA THR A 317 -17.16 23.14 11.32
C THR A 317 -17.81 22.69 10.00
N VAL A 318 -17.62 21.40 9.70
CA VAL A 318 -18.39 20.70 8.66
C VAL A 318 -19.07 19.49 9.27
N SER A 319 -20.38 19.37 9.06
CA SER A 319 -21.21 18.28 9.57
C SER A 319 -21.93 17.54 8.44
N ILE A 320 -21.90 16.20 8.48
CA ILE A 320 -22.53 15.32 7.48
C ILE A 320 -23.56 14.43 8.16
N THR A 321 -24.78 14.41 7.61
CA THR A 321 -25.82 13.43 7.98
C THR A 321 -25.93 12.38 6.90
N GLY A 322 -25.65 11.12 7.24
CA GLY A 322 -25.78 9.98 6.33
C GLY A 322 -26.71 8.88 6.86
N VAL A 323 -27.27 8.10 5.93
CA VAL A 323 -27.92 6.81 6.22
C VAL A 323 -27.03 5.66 5.76
N ASP A 324 -27.27 4.46 6.28
CA ASP A 324 -26.45 3.26 6.01
C ASP A 324 -24.95 3.49 6.26
N THR A 325 -24.63 4.33 7.25
CA THR A 325 -23.27 4.76 7.60
C THR A 325 -22.92 4.32 9.01
N ASP A 326 -21.81 3.59 9.15
CA ASP A 326 -21.25 3.18 10.45
C ASP A 326 -20.20 4.18 10.96
N THR A 327 -19.43 4.78 10.05
CA THR A 327 -18.35 5.71 10.41
C THR A 327 -18.16 6.75 9.31
N VAL A 328 -17.86 7.99 9.73
CA VAL A 328 -17.36 9.05 8.86
C VAL A 328 -15.90 9.30 9.21
N ARG A 329 -15.03 9.35 8.21
CA ARG A 329 -13.61 9.69 8.34
C ARG A 329 -13.39 11.01 7.59
N TRP A 330 -12.66 11.93 8.20
CA TRP A 330 -12.27 13.20 7.59
C TRP A 330 -10.82 13.14 7.17
N ILE A 331 -10.56 13.52 5.93
CA ILE A 331 -9.26 13.44 5.28
C ILE A 331 -8.82 14.84 4.89
N SER A 332 -7.56 15.16 5.15
CA SER A 332 -6.87 16.33 4.63
C SER A 332 -5.46 15.93 4.24
N GLU A 333 -4.99 16.33 3.06
CA GLU A 333 -3.64 16.04 2.58
C GLU A 333 -3.29 14.54 2.69
N GLY A 334 -4.22 13.69 2.25
CA GLY A 334 -4.10 12.23 2.26
C GLY A 334 -4.18 11.54 3.64
N ALA A 335 -4.23 12.29 4.75
CA ALA A 335 -4.27 11.75 6.10
C ALA A 335 -5.69 11.81 6.69
N VAL A 336 -6.11 10.75 7.39
CA VAL A 336 -7.33 10.79 8.21
C VAL A 336 -7.06 11.63 9.45
N ILE A 337 -7.65 12.81 9.54
CA ILE A 337 -7.43 13.77 10.62
C ILE A 337 -8.51 13.69 11.72
N ALA A 338 -9.72 13.24 11.38
CA ALA A 338 -10.82 13.10 12.33
C ALA A 338 -11.74 11.93 12.00
N LYS A 339 -12.52 11.49 12.99
CA LYS A 339 -13.59 10.50 12.83
C LYS A 339 -14.85 10.98 13.54
N GLY A 340 -16.01 10.78 12.91
CA GLY A 340 -17.29 11.25 13.41
C GLY A 340 -18.03 12.11 12.38
N ALA A 341 -19.34 12.28 12.59
CA ALA A 341 -20.21 12.98 11.65
C ALA A 341 -19.86 14.47 11.46
N THR A 342 -19.16 15.07 12.41
CA THR A 342 -18.74 16.47 12.40
C THR A 342 -17.23 16.54 12.57
N ILE A 343 -16.59 17.41 11.81
CA ILE A 343 -15.24 17.91 12.08
C ILE A 343 -15.32 19.37 12.51
N ASP A 344 -14.53 19.71 13.51
CA ASP A 344 -14.21 21.07 13.92
C ASP A 344 -12.74 21.29 13.53
N LEU A 345 -12.46 22.24 12.63
CA LEU A 345 -11.11 22.42 12.07
C LEU A 345 -10.13 22.96 13.12
N ASP A 346 -10.60 23.69 14.13
CA ASP A 346 -9.78 24.20 15.24
C ASP A 346 -9.19 23.05 16.08
N ASP A 347 -9.97 21.98 16.29
CA ASP A 347 -9.52 20.77 17.01
C ASP A 347 -8.37 20.02 16.28
N HIS A 348 -8.13 20.38 15.02
CA HIS A 348 -7.15 19.75 14.13
C HIS A 348 -6.17 20.77 13.52
N GLU A 349 -5.99 21.93 14.15
CA GLU A 349 -5.03 22.96 13.73
C GLU A 349 -3.63 22.35 13.46
N GLY A 350 -3.05 22.68 12.30
CA GLY A 350 -1.77 22.13 11.84
C GLY A 350 -1.85 20.78 11.11
N MET A 351 -3.00 20.10 11.14
CA MET A 351 -3.29 18.94 10.27
C MET A 351 -4.16 19.31 9.07
N VAL A 352 -4.92 20.40 9.15
CA VAL A 352 -5.77 20.91 8.07
C VAL A 352 -4.90 21.61 7.01
N GLY A 353 -4.89 21.04 5.80
CA GLY A 353 -4.26 21.62 4.62
C GLY A 353 -5.21 22.47 3.79
N SER A 354 -5.08 22.40 2.47
CA SER A 354 -5.85 23.23 1.53
C SER A 354 -7.29 22.75 1.29
N TYR A 355 -7.62 21.56 1.81
CA TYR A 355 -8.94 20.97 1.73
C TYR A 355 -9.23 20.04 2.90
N VAL A 356 -10.51 19.80 3.15
CA VAL A 356 -10.99 18.60 3.87
C VAL A 356 -11.98 17.84 3.00
N ARG A 357 -12.01 16.51 3.10
CA ARG A 357 -13.03 15.67 2.47
C ARG A 357 -13.47 14.56 3.42
N ALA A 358 -14.60 13.93 3.16
CA ALA A 358 -15.10 12.87 4.00
C ALA A 358 -15.32 11.55 3.25
N GLU A 359 -15.06 10.46 3.97
CA GLU A 359 -15.42 9.10 3.61
C GLU A 359 -16.50 8.60 4.57
N LEU A 360 -17.68 8.27 4.03
CA LEU A 360 -18.74 7.60 4.76
C LEU A 360 -18.62 6.10 4.49
N VAL A 361 -18.43 5.30 5.53
CA VAL A 361 -18.25 3.85 5.44
C VAL A 361 -19.44 3.16 6.10
N GLY A 362 -19.96 2.12 5.45
CA GLY A 362 -21.05 1.31 5.99
C GLY A 362 -21.09 -0.10 5.39
N PRO A 363 -22.07 -0.92 5.79
CA PRO A 363 -22.12 -2.34 5.42
C PRO A 363 -22.28 -2.59 3.92
N GLY A 364 -22.87 -1.65 3.17
CA GLY A 364 -23.02 -1.77 1.73
C GLY A 364 -21.86 -1.19 0.90
N GLY A 365 -20.87 -0.54 1.53
CA GLY A 365 -19.72 0.03 0.85
C GLY A 365 -19.28 1.39 1.42
N ILE A 366 -18.85 2.29 0.54
CA ILE A 366 -18.27 3.58 0.88
C ILE A 366 -18.78 4.69 -0.04
N SER A 367 -18.89 5.90 0.47
CA SER A 367 -19.15 7.11 -0.31
C SER A 367 -18.17 8.22 0.04
N PHE A 368 -17.82 9.04 -0.94
CA PHE A 368 -16.81 10.09 -0.85
C PHE A 368 -17.45 11.43 -1.19
N THR A 369 -17.35 12.41 -0.29
CA THR A 369 -17.70 13.79 -0.64
C THR A 369 -16.72 14.33 -1.69
N GLN A 370 -17.14 15.37 -2.41
CA GLN A 370 -16.18 16.29 -3.00
C GLN A 370 -15.43 17.05 -1.90
N PRO A 371 -14.20 17.53 -2.17
CA PRO A 371 -13.40 18.24 -1.19
C PRO A 371 -13.98 19.63 -0.93
N PHE A 372 -14.02 20.01 0.34
CA PHE A 372 -14.27 21.37 0.80
C PHE A 372 -12.94 22.12 0.77
N GLY A 373 -12.88 23.26 0.08
CA GLY A 373 -11.67 24.09 0.09
C GLY A 373 -11.51 24.79 1.42
N VAL A 374 -10.28 24.95 1.90
CA VAL A 374 -10.00 25.57 3.19
C VAL A 374 -8.97 26.69 3.02
N HIS A 375 -9.28 27.87 3.54
CA HIS A 375 -8.40 29.05 3.57
C HIS A 375 -8.09 29.49 5.01
N GLY A 376 -7.07 30.33 5.19
CA GLY A 376 -6.83 31.06 6.45
C GLY A 376 -5.97 30.35 7.50
N GLY A 377 -5.88 29.01 7.43
CA GLY A 377 -5.07 28.20 8.33
C GLY A 377 -3.55 28.40 8.23
N PRO A 378 -2.77 27.99 9.25
CA PRO A 378 -1.31 27.93 9.14
C PRO A 378 -0.83 26.95 8.03
N GLY A 379 -1.75 26.15 7.48
CA GLY A 379 -1.47 25.01 6.62
C GLY A 379 -0.91 23.85 7.43
N ARG A 380 -0.87 22.67 6.82
CA ARG A 380 -0.12 21.55 7.36
C ARG A 380 1.37 21.89 7.32
N GLU A 381 2.07 21.68 8.44
CA GLU A 381 3.53 21.83 8.45
C GLU A 381 4.12 20.80 7.48
N VAL A 382 4.79 21.28 6.42
CA VAL A 382 5.48 20.41 5.47
C VAL A 382 6.66 19.80 6.21
N VAL A 383 6.53 18.52 6.54
CA VAL A 383 7.59 17.75 7.16
C VAL A 383 8.66 17.48 6.10
N GLU A 384 9.84 18.05 6.27
CA GLU A 384 11.01 17.78 5.43
C GLU A 384 11.84 16.67 6.09
N VAL A 385 12.03 15.55 5.37
CA VAL A 385 12.78 14.39 5.86
C VAL A 385 14.07 14.25 5.05
N GLY A 386 15.20 14.15 5.74
CA GLY A 386 16.49 13.82 5.15
C GLY A 386 16.79 12.32 5.11
N GLY A 387 16.15 11.54 5.99
CA GLY A 387 16.24 10.09 6.06
C GLY A 387 15.37 9.51 7.19
N ILE A 388 15.10 8.21 7.10
CA ILE A 388 14.35 7.47 8.12
C ILE A 388 15.17 6.29 8.66
N GLU A 389 14.84 5.84 9.86
CA GLU A 389 15.38 4.65 10.49
C GLU A 389 14.22 3.82 11.07
N LEU A 390 14.13 2.56 10.65
CA LEU A 390 13.18 1.58 11.14
C LEU A 390 13.86 0.62 12.12
N THR A 391 13.37 0.56 13.35
CA THR A 391 13.90 -0.32 14.39
C THR A 391 12.84 -1.27 14.91
N ALA A 392 13.24 -2.47 15.33
CA ALA A 392 12.36 -3.44 15.98
C ALA A 392 12.69 -3.57 17.48
N SER A 393 11.66 -3.76 18.32
CA SER A 393 11.82 -3.97 19.76
C SER A 393 12.53 -5.29 20.11
N GLY A 394 12.59 -6.22 19.16
CA GLY A 394 13.29 -7.49 19.24
C GLY A 394 13.43 -8.13 17.86
N PRO A 395 14.35 -9.10 17.69
CA PRO A 395 14.62 -9.70 16.40
C PRO A 395 13.65 -10.84 16.02
N THR A 396 12.78 -11.27 16.95
CA THR A 396 11.97 -12.48 16.80
C THR A 396 10.53 -12.22 17.14
N VAL A 397 9.62 -12.64 16.26
CA VAL A 397 8.16 -12.62 16.44
C VAL A 397 7.63 -14.05 16.49
N THR A 398 6.68 -14.30 17.38
CA THR A 398 5.96 -15.60 17.45
C THR A 398 4.46 -15.34 17.46
N ALA A 399 3.65 -16.38 17.22
CA ALA A 399 2.19 -16.26 17.25
C ALA A 399 1.64 -15.69 18.58
N ASP A 400 2.33 -15.95 19.70
CA ASP A 400 1.91 -15.51 21.04
C ASP A 400 2.67 -14.27 21.54
N GLN A 401 3.70 -13.81 20.82
CA GLN A 401 4.56 -12.69 21.23
C GLN A 401 4.80 -11.76 20.03
N PRO A 402 3.99 -10.69 19.88
CA PRO A 402 4.20 -9.69 18.84
C PRO A 402 5.45 -8.84 19.12
N VAL A 403 6.00 -8.29 18.05
CA VAL A 403 7.12 -7.34 18.09
C VAL A 403 6.61 -5.96 17.69
N ARG A 404 7.21 -4.89 18.22
CA ARG A 404 6.92 -3.54 17.76
C ARG A 404 8.03 -3.01 16.87
N VAL A 405 7.69 -2.56 15.67
CA VAL A 405 8.58 -1.72 14.85
C VAL A 405 8.34 -0.24 15.12
N THR A 406 9.35 0.59 14.95
CA THR A 406 9.29 2.02 15.19
C THR A 406 10.10 2.75 14.12
N THR A 407 9.41 3.57 13.35
CA THR A 407 10.01 4.45 12.34
C THR A 407 10.36 5.78 13.00
N THR A 408 11.61 6.21 12.84
CA THR A 408 12.09 7.55 13.22
C THR A 408 12.61 8.27 11.99
N ALA A 409 12.65 9.59 12.03
CA ALA A 409 13.15 10.39 10.92
C ALA A 409 14.10 11.48 11.40
N THR A 410 15.00 11.89 10.50
CA THR A 410 15.85 13.05 10.67
C THR A 410 15.78 13.98 9.48
N ASP A 411 16.02 15.27 9.68
CA ASP A 411 16.16 16.25 8.60
C ASP A 411 17.51 16.07 7.86
N ALA A 412 17.74 16.88 6.82
CA ALA A 412 18.99 16.85 6.06
C ALA A 412 20.25 17.24 6.87
N GLN A 413 20.09 17.69 8.12
CA GLN A 413 21.18 18.00 9.06
C GLN A 413 21.30 16.96 10.18
N GLY A 414 20.47 15.91 10.19
CA GLY A 414 20.46 14.85 11.18
C GLY A 414 19.71 15.18 12.48
N ALA A 415 18.92 16.25 12.52
CA ALA A 415 18.07 16.55 13.67
C ALA A 415 16.78 15.70 13.61
N PRO A 416 16.26 15.20 14.76
CA PRO A 416 15.02 14.43 14.77
C PRO A 416 13.84 15.22 14.20
N VAL A 417 13.05 14.54 13.37
CA VAL A 417 11.84 15.08 12.72
C VAL A 417 10.62 14.37 13.28
N ASP A 418 9.57 15.15 13.59
CA ASP A 418 8.27 14.60 13.96
C ASP A 418 7.53 14.13 12.71
N LEU A 419 7.14 12.87 12.69
CA LEU A 419 6.39 12.25 11.59
C LEU A 419 4.88 12.33 11.76
N SER A 420 4.36 13.00 12.81
CA SER A 420 2.91 13.16 13.03
C SER A 420 2.19 13.81 11.83
N GLY A 421 2.92 14.61 11.04
CA GLY A 421 2.48 15.20 9.77
C GLY A 421 2.97 14.49 8.51
N ALA A 422 3.46 13.25 8.56
CA ALA A 422 3.89 12.47 7.40
C ALA A 422 3.03 11.20 7.22
N VAL A 423 2.99 10.65 6.01
CA VAL A 423 2.38 9.33 5.79
C VAL A 423 3.45 8.26 6.06
N VAL A 424 3.19 7.37 7.03
CA VAL A 424 4.04 6.19 7.30
C VAL A 424 3.24 4.94 6.96
N ALA A 425 3.77 4.11 6.07
CA ALA A 425 3.18 2.83 5.68
C ALA A 425 4.19 1.70 5.88
N TYR A 426 3.70 0.49 6.09
CA TYR A 426 4.53 -0.72 6.21
C TYR A 426 4.17 -1.74 5.14
N ASP A 427 5.17 -2.44 4.62
CA ASP A 427 5.02 -3.63 3.77
C ASP A 427 5.92 -4.76 4.27
N THR A 428 5.58 -6.00 3.92
CA THR A 428 6.29 -7.18 4.40
C THR A 428 6.65 -8.12 3.26
N VAL A 429 7.80 -8.77 3.39
CA VAL A 429 8.26 -9.78 2.43
C VAL A 429 8.65 -11.06 3.19
N PRO A 430 7.93 -12.17 2.99
CA PRO A 430 6.68 -12.30 2.22
C PRO A 430 5.51 -11.51 2.82
N SER A 431 4.50 -11.22 1.98
CA SER A 431 3.37 -10.34 2.34
C SER A 431 2.26 -11.04 3.14
N ASP A 432 2.30 -12.36 3.26
CA ASP A 432 1.25 -13.19 3.85
C ASP A 432 1.62 -13.79 5.22
N ILE A 433 2.87 -13.67 5.66
CA ILE A 433 3.33 -14.30 6.91
C ILE A 433 3.03 -13.44 8.14
N VAL A 434 3.29 -12.13 8.07
CA VAL A 434 3.05 -11.18 9.17
C VAL A 434 2.27 -9.98 8.68
N GLU A 435 1.55 -9.34 9.61
CA GLU A 435 0.86 -8.06 9.40
C GLU A 435 1.45 -7.01 10.35
N VAL A 436 1.47 -5.75 9.91
CA VAL A 436 1.93 -4.60 10.71
C VAL A 436 0.77 -3.64 10.90
N ALA A 437 0.35 -3.42 12.14
CA ALA A 437 -0.68 -2.44 12.48
C ALA A 437 -0.16 -1.00 12.40
N ASP A 438 -1.07 -0.01 12.30
CA ASP A 438 -0.74 1.43 12.23
C ASP A 438 0.18 1.91 13.37
N ASP A 439 0.15 1.25 14.55
CA ASP A 439 0.99 1.59 15.71
C ASP A 439 2.38 0.91 15.71
N GLY A 440 2.70 0.20 14.63
CA GLY A 440 3.92 -0.56 14.41
C GLY A 440 3.91 -1.96 15.01
N THR A 441 2.77 -2.47 15.51
CA THR A 441 2.71 -3.83 16.06
C THR A 441 2.74 -4.87 14.94
N VAL A 442 3.72 -5.78 14.97
CA VAL A 442 3.88 -6.89 14.04
C VAL A 442 3.32 -8.17 14.65
N THR A 443 2.39 -8.82 13.94
CA THR A 443 1.76 -10.09 14.34
C THR A 443 1.88 -11.15 13.25
N VAL A 444 2.07 -12.40 13.64
CA VAL A 444 2.05 -13.54 12.70
C VAL A 444 0.61 -13.83 12.31
N VAL A 445 0.32 -13.86 11.01
CA VAL A 445 -1.03 -14.13 10.47
C VAL A 445 -1.11 -15.47 9.75
N ASP A 446 -0.07 -15.88 9.03
CA ASP A 446 0.07 -17.22 8.47
C ASP A 446 1.42 -17.84 8.89
N PRO A 447 1.45 -18.68 9.94
CA PRO A 447 2.68 -19.25 10.45
C PRO A 447 3.37 -20.15 9.41
N PRO A 448 4.65 -19.91 9.07
CA PRO A 448 5.38 -20.72 8.11
C PRO A 448 5.65 -22.13 8.66
N PRO A 449 5.94 -23.12 7.79
CA PRO A 449 6.23 -24.49 8.22
C PRO A 449 7.59 -24.67 8.92
N ALA A 450 8.44 -23.65 8.89
CA ALA A 450 9.79 -23.60 9.46
C ALA A 450 10.10 -22.16 9.88
N ASN A 451 11.16 -21.94 10.66
CA ASN A 451 11.52 -20.56 11.05
C ASN A 451 11.81 -19.74 9.80
N MET A 452 11.36 -18.50 9.75
CA MET A 452 11.45 -17.71 8.53
C MET A 452 11.87 -16.29 8.83
N ALA A 453 12.85 -15.79 8.07
CA ALA A 453 13.13 -14.37 8.06
C ALA A 453 12.06 -13.65 7.22
N VAL A 454 11.47 -12.60 7.79
CA VAL A 454 10.50 -11.73 7.14
C VAL A 454 11.05 -10.30 7.22
N LYS A 455 11.09 -9.61 6.10
CA LYS A 455 11.40 -8.18 6.08
C LYS A 455 10.14 -7.38 6.35
N VAL A 456 10.27 -6.35 7.17
CA VAL A 456 9.29 -5.28 7.33
C VAL A 456 9.94 -4.01 6.80
N ARG A 457 9.33 -3.41 5.78
CA ARG A 457 9.75 -2.14 5.19
C ARG A 457 8.84 -1.03 5.67
N ALA A 458 9.41 0.08 6.08
CA ALA A 458 8.70 1.34 6.31
C ALA A 458 8.86 2.23 5.09
N THR A 459 7.77 2.83 4.64
CA THR A 459 7.77 3.90 3.64
C THR A 459 7.22 5.16 4.27
N VAL A 460 7.99 6.24 4.23
CA VAL A 460 7.60 7.57 4.68
C VAL A 460 7.53 8.51 3.49
N ILE A 461 6.37 9.16 3.32
CA ILE A 461 6.21 10.24 2.35
C ILE A 461 6.10 11.57 3.08
N ALA A 462 7.03 12.46 2.75
CA ALA A 462 7.22 13.74 3.39
C ALA A 462 7.70 14.75 2.34
N ALA A 463 7.06 15.91 2.24
CA ALA A 463 7.37 16.95 1.24
C ALA A 463 7.43 16.44 -0.24
N GLY A 464 6.62 15.43 -0.59
CA GLY A 464 6.66 14.80 -1.91
C GLY A 464 7.88 13.92 -2.16
N GLN A 465 8.74 13.72 -1.16
CA GLN A 465 9.84 12.75 -1.21
C GLN A 465 9.42 11.44 -0.56
N VAL A 466 9.91 10.34 -1.12
CA VAL A 466 9.71 8.98 -0.58
C VAL A 466 11.00 8.53 0.10
N HIS A 467 10.88 8.09 1.35
CA HIS A 467 11.97 7.50 2.12
C HIS A 467 11.57 6.09 2.52
N THR A 468 12.50 5.14 2.43
CA THR A 468 12.26 3.76 2.82
C THR A 468 13.38 3.25 3.71
N ASP A 469 13.05 2.38 4.66
CA ASP A 469 14.02 1.62 5.45
C ASP A 469 13.42 0.29 5.89
N ASP A 470 14.27 -0.72 6.06
CA ASP A 470 13.84 -2.11 6.28
C ASP A 470 14.42 -2.67 7.59
N VAL A 471 13.64 -3.54 8.25
CA VAL A 471 14.11 -4.38 9.33
C VAL A 471 13.74 -5.84 9.07
N THR A 472 14.68 -6.75 9.32
CA THR A 472 14.42 -8.19 9.23
C THR A 472 14.04 -8.74 10.60
N LEU A 473 12.93 -9.45 10.66
CA LEU A 473 12.46 -10.20 11.82
C LEU A 473 12.53 -11.71 11.52
N THR A 474 12.76 -12.52 12.55
CA THR A 474 12.59 -13.97 12.47
C THR A 474 11.22 -14.34 13.02
N VAL A 475 10.37 -14.94 12.19
CA VAL A 475 9.19 -15.68 12.63
C VAL A 475 9.66 -17.02 13.16
N ASP A 476 9.62 -17.18 14.48
CA ASP A 476 10.01 -18.41 15.16
C ASP A 476 8.77 -19.27 15.43
N VAL A 477 8.78 -20.48 14.88
CA VAL A 477 7.71 -21.48 15.04
C VAL A 477 8.14 -22.67 15.91
N GLY A 478 9.29 -22.54 16.59
CA GLY A 478 9.89 -23.58 17.42
C GLY A 478 10.52 -24.71 16.60
N SER A 479 10.86 -24.45 15.32
CA SER A 479 11.51 -25.42 14.44
C SER A 479 13.03 -25.31 14.50
N THR A 480 13.74 -26.39 14.14
CA THR A 480 15.19 -26.33 13.84
C THR A 480 15.46 -26.00 12.37
N ASP A 481 14.45 -26.22 11.52
CA ASP A 481 14.52 -25.90 10.10
C ASP A 481 14.25 -24.40 9.91
N ASN A 482 14.91 -23.84 8.90
CA ASN A 482 14.77 -22.46 8.49
C ASN A 482 14.41 -22.41 7.00
N LEU A 483 13.52 -21.48 6.64
CA LEU A 483 13.03 -21.27 5.28
C LEU A 483 13.36 -19.84 4.84
N VAL A 484 13.91 -19.73 3.63
CA VAL A 484 14.10 -18.47 2.91
C VAL A 484 13.23 -18.52 1.67
N ILE A 485 12.45 -17.46 1.46
CA ILE A 485 11.74 -17.18 0.21
C ILE A 485 12.21 -15.80 -0.23
N ALA A 486 13.00 -15.74 -1.29
CA ALA A 486 13.66 -14.52 -1.75
C ALA A 486 13.29 -14.26 -3.22
N PRO A 487 12.45 -13.25 -3.51
CA PRO A 487 12.24 -12.79 -4.88
C PRO A 487 13.45 -11.98 -5.37
N VAL A 488 13.55 -11.78 -6.68
CA VAL A 488 14.36 -10.69 -7.25
C VAL A 488 13.85 -9.34 -6.73
N LEU A 489 14.75 -8.41 -6.40
CA LEU A 489 14.39 -7.17 -5.70
C LEU A 489 14.41 -5.92 -6.59
N THR A 490 15.16 -5.95 -7.68
CA THR A 490 15.34 -4.84 -8.62
C THR A 490 15.48 -5.39 -10.05
N GLY A 491 15.27 -4.57 -11.08
CA GLY A 491 15.52 -4.98 -12.48
C GLY A 491 17.00 -5.25 -12.78
N ASP A 492 17.91 -4.87 -11.88
CA ASP A 492 19.33 -5.24 -11.98
C ASP A 492 19.62 -6.64 -11.38
N ASP A 493 18.58 -7.33 -10.88
CA ASP A 493 18.68 -8.67 -10.29
C ASP A 493 18.29 -9.79 -11.24
N ASP A 494 17.65 -9.50 -12.37
CA ASP A 494 17.45 -10.45 -13.45
C ASP A 494 17.88 -9.83 -14.78
N VAL A 495 18.39 -10.66 -15.67
CA VAL A 495 18.98 -10.16 -16.91
C VAL A 495 18.96 -11.21 -18.00
N GLU A 496 18.82 -10.73 -19.23
CA GLU A 496 19.08 -11.52 -20.42
C GLU A 496 20.33 -11.01 -21.13
N GLU A 497 21.23 -11.92 -21.45
CA GLU A 497 22.42 -11.63 -22.23
C GLU A 497 22.38 -12.37 -23.56
N TYR A 498 22.43 -11.64 -24.67
CA TYR A 498 22.64 -12.22 -25.99
C TYR A 498 24.01 -12.88 -26.05
N VAL A 499 24.04 -14.21 -26.22
CA VAL A 499 25.29 -14.99 -26.34
C VAL A 499 26.13 -14.48 -27.51
N SER A 500 25.47 -14.04 -28.59
CA SER A 500 26.13 -13.33 -29.68
C SER A 500 26.37 -11.86 -29.34
N GLY A 501 27.57 -11.54 -28.85
CA GLY A 501 28.03 -10.16 -28.70
C GLY A 501 27.81 -9.55 -27.32
N GLY A 502 27.17 -10.26 -26.37
CA GLY A 502 27.09 -9.88 -24.96
C GLY A 502 26.21 -8.67 -24.68
N ARG A 503 25.18 -8.43 -25.49
CA ARG A 503 24.22 -7.34 -25.22
C ARG A 503 23.35 -7.75 -24.04
N MET A 504 23.22 -6.85 -23.05
CA MET A 504 22.42 -7.06 -21.84
C MET A 504 21.05 -6.37 -21.97
N TYR A 505 20.01 -7.01 -21.44
CA TYR A 505 18.66 -6.46 -21.26
C TYR A 505 18.24 -6.69 -19.80
N LEU A 506 18.05 -5.59 -19.07
CA LEU A 506 17.74 -5.55 -17.63
C LEU A 506 16.33 -4.96 -17.39
N ASP A 507 15.58 -4.72 -18.46
CA ASP A 507 14.31 -4.00 -18.45
C ASP A 507 13.24 -4.73 -19.29
N SER A 508 13.44 -6.04 -19.53
CA SER A 508 12.48 -6.89 -20.22
C SER A 508 11.33 -7.25 -19.28
N SER A 509 10.11 -7.34 -19.80
CA SER A 509 8.95 -7.84 -19.03
C SER A 509 9.03 -9.34 -18.76
N ASP A 510 9.81 -10.05 -19.57
CA ASP A 510 9.90 -11.49 -19.68
C ASP A 510 11.36 -11.95 -19.72
N LEU A 511 11.56 -13.17 -19.25
CA LEU A 511 12.81 -13.91 -19.32
C LEU A 511 12.63 -15.05 -20.31
N GLU A 512 13.15 -14.91 -21.52
CA GLU A 512 13.23 -16.00 -22.48
C GLU A 512 14.36 -16.93 -22.07
N ILE A 513 14.02 -17.96 -21.28
CA ILE A 513 15.02 -18.85 -20.71
C ILE A 513 15.75 -19.56 -21.84
N VAL A 514 16.98 -19.08 -22.04
CA VAL A 514 18.03 -19.45 -22.99
C VAL A 514 17.76 -19.19 -24.48
N GLN A 515 16.54 -18.88 -24.94
CA GLN A 515 16.26 -18.68 -26.36
C GLN A 515 15.01 -17.81 -26.68
N GLU A 516 15.22 -16.62 -27.25
CA GLU A 516 14.19 -15.77 -27.86
C GLU A 516 14.17 -15.95 -29.39
N GLY A 517 13.20 -16.72 -29.92
CA GLY A 517 13.07 -16.95 -31.36
C GLY A 517 14.32 -17.58 -31.98
N SER A 518 15.09 -16.82 -32.77
CA SER A 518 16.38 -17.27 -33.34
C SER A 518 17.61 -16.82 -32.56
N THR A 519 17.43 -16.09 -31.47
CA THR A 519 18.49 -15.51 -30.65
C THR A 519 18.76 -16.41 -29.46
N GLN A 520 20.02 -16.77 -29.25
CA GLN A 520 20.44 -17.52 -28.08
C GLN A 520 20.78 -16.53 -26.94
N GLN A 521 20.20 -16.76 -25.77
CA GLN A 521 20.44 -16.00 -24.55
C GLN A 521 21.12 -16.83 -23.45
N ALA A 522 21.75 -16.13 -22.52
CA ALA A 522 21.99 -16.60 -21.17
C ALA A 522 21.12 -15.76 -20.23
N VAL A 523 20.46 -16.40 -19.26
CA VAL A 523 19.67 -15.70 -18.24
C VAL A 523 20.46 -15.64 -16.94
N GLY A 524 20.49 -14.46 -16.32
CA GLY A 524 21.10 -14.23 -15.01
C GLY A 524 20.03 -13.94 -13.98
N LEU A 525 20.14 -14.54 -12.80
CA LEU A 525 19.23 -14.29 -11.67
C LEU A 525 20.05 -14.03 -10.41
N ARG A 526 19.77 -12.95 -9.68
CA ARG A 526 20.45 -12.57 -8.46
C ARG A 526 19.44 -12.45 -7.34
N PHE A 527 19.73 -13.08 -6.23
CA PHE A 527 18.92 -13.00 -5.02
C PHE A 527 19.76 -12.37 -3.92
N ALA A 528 19.36 -11.18 -3.49
CA ALA A 528 20.05 -10.39 -2.48
C ALA A 528 19.44 -10.55 -1.09
N ASP A 529 20.16 -10.05 -0.08
CA ASP A 529 19.71 -10.02 1.31
C ASP A 529 19.33 -11.40 1.86
N LEU A 530 20.07 -12.44 1.47
CA LEU A 530 19.77 -13.81 1.86
C LEU A 530 20.11 -14.03 3.35
N PRO A 531 19.13 -14.32 4.21
CA PRO A 531 19.34 -14.45 5.66
C PRO A 531 19.83 -15.86 6.01
N ILE A 532 20.92 -16.28 5.34
CA ILE A 532 21.56 -17.59 5.52
C ILE A 532 22.91 -17.36 6.21
N PRO A 533 23.08 -17.79 7.47
CA PRO A 533 24.34 -17.59 8.19
C PRO A 533 25.47 -18.46 7.64
N ALA A 534 26.72 -18.03 7.87
CA ALA A 534 27.89 -18.85 7.59
C ALA A 534 27.84 -20.16 8.37
N GLY A 535 28.21 -21.26 7.69
CA GLY A 535 28.16 -22.61 8.25
C GLY A 535 26.78 -23.26 8.25
N ALA A 536 25.75 -22.62 7.68
CA ALA A 536 24.46 -23.26 7.47
C ALA A 536 24.58 -24.46 6.52
N ARG A 537 23.84 -25.54 6.83
CA ARG A 537 23.67 -26.68 5.95
C ARG A 537 22.41 -26.46 5.10
N ILE A 538 22.57 -26.38 3.79
CA ILE A 538 21.48 -26.30 2.83
C ILE A 538 20.87 -27.68 2.66
N ASP A 539 19.58 -27.79 2.97
CA ASP A 539 18.81 -29.03 2.89
C ASP A 539 18.09 -29.19 1.55
N GLU A 540 17.62 -28.09 0.97
CA GLU A 540 16.95 -28.02 -0.33
C GLU A 540 17.02 -26.58 -0.84
N ALA A 541 17.22 -26.39 -2.15
CA ALA A 541 17.04 -25.08 -2.76
C ALA A 541 16.47 -25.19 -4.18
N TYR A 542 15.58 -24.30 -4.59
CA TYR A 542 15.09 -24.23 -5.97
C TYR A 542 14.63 -22.83 -6.33
N VAL A 543 14.63 -22.51 -7.62
CA VAL A 543 13.99 -21.29 -8.13
C VAL A 543 12.61 -21.66 -8.69
N GLN A 544 11.59 -20.92 -8.27
CA GLN A 544 10.24 -20.96 -8.81
C GLN A 544 10.10 -19.87 -9.87
N PHE A 545 9.67 -20.24 -11.06
CA PHE A 545 9.29 -19.31 -12.13
C PHE A 545 7.76 -19.21 -12.23
N THR A 546 7.28 -18.09 -12.79
CA THR A 546 5.89 -17.89 -13.21
C THR A 546 5.86 -17.87 -14.74
N VAL A 547 5.00 -18.67 -15.37
CA VAL A 547 4.89 -18.70 -16.84
C VAL A 547 4.46 -17.33 -17.38
N ASP A 548 5.18 -16.85 -18.38
CA ASP A 548 4.71 -15.85 -19.33
C ASP A 548 4.73 -16.43 -20.75
N GLU A 549 3.98 -15.82 -21.67
CA GLU A 549 3.87 -16.20 -23.08
C GLU A 549 3.86 -17.73 -23.33
N PRO A 550 2.84 -18.48 -22.86
CA PRO A 550 2.82 -19.95 -23.00
C PRO A 550 2.91 -20.43 -24.46
N GLU A 551 2.52 -19.61 -25.43
CA GLU A 551 2.69 -19.86 -26.85
C GLU A 551 4.15 -19.91 -27.33
N ALA A 552 5.10 -19.31 -26.60
CA ALA A 552 6.52 -19.31 -26.91
C ALA A 552 7.21 -20.64 -26.51
N SER A 553 6.57 -21.42 -25.63
CA SER A 553 7.07 -22.73 -25.18
C SER A 553 6.83 -23.82 -26.24
N THR A 554 7.67 -23.88 -27.28
CA THR A 554 7.51 -24.82 -28.41
C THR A 554 8.61 -25.87 -28.56
N GLU A 555 9.76 -25.70 -27.89
CA GLU A 555 10.95 -26.53 -28.09
C GLU A 555 11.24 -27.44 -26.88
N ASP A 556 12.03 -28.50 -27.12
CA ASP A 556 12.62 -29.31 -26.05
C ASP A 556 13.53 -28.43 -25.20
N PHE A 557 13.45 -28.54 -23.87
CA PHE A 557 14.10 -27.62 -22.94
C PHE A 557 15.16 -28.33 -22.10
N ALA A 558 16.39 -27.82 -22.13
CA ALA A 558 17.50 -28.42 -21.43
C ALA A 558 18.58 -27.37 -21.06
N VAL A 559 18.59 -26.95 -19.80
CA VAL A 559 19.35 -25.82 -19.27
C VAL A 559 20.34 -26.26 -18.19
N ASP A 560 21.55 -25.72 -18.24
CA ASP A 560 22.56 -25.83 -17.20
C ASP A 560 22.51 -24.60 -16.29
N ILE A 561 22.31 -24.86 -15.00
CA ILE A 561 22.22 -23.84 -13.96
C ILE A 561 23.53 -23.82 -13.19
N HIS A 562 24.19 -22.67 -13.19
CA HIS A 562 25.41 -22.41 -12.43
C HIS A 562 25.15 -21.35 -11.36
N VAL A 563 26.01 -21.30 -10.34
CA VAL A 563 26.06 -20.22 -9.35
C VAL A 563 27.42 -19.52 -9.44
N GLU A 564 27.44 -18.20 -9.27
CA GLU A 564 28.64 -17.37 -9.31
C GLU A 564 29.57 -17.72 -8.13
N ASP A 565 30.87 -17.78 -8.39
CA ASP A 565 31.90 -18.03 -7.36
C ASP A 565 32.28 -16.73 -6.62
N ALA A 566 31.27 -16.02 -6.09
CA ALA A 566 31.41 -14.78 -5.34
C ALA A 566 30.91 -14.94 -3.90
N ASP A 567 31.53 -14.22 -2.96
CA ASP A 567 31.06 -14.18 -1.56
C ASP A 567 29.75 -13.38 -1.44
N ASP A 568 29.68 -12.26 -2.17
CA ASP A 568 28.52 -11.39 -2.32
C ASP A 568 28.46 -10.94 -3.79
N ALA A 569 27.48 -11.47 -4.53
CA ALA A 569 27.35 -11.19 -5.95
C ALA A 569 26.90 -9.75 -6.20
N ALA A 570 27.56 -9.02 -7.09
CA ALA A 570 27.16 -7.67 -7.48
C ALA A 570 25.90 -7.69 -8.37
N PRO A 571 25.05 -6.64 -8.34
CA PRO A 571 23.97 -6.47 -9.32
C PRO A 571 24.47 -6.55 -10.77
N PHE A 572 23.60 -6.96 -11.69
CA PHE A 572 23.91 -6.91 -13.12
C PHE A 572 24.03 -5.47 -13.60
N THR A 573 24.72 -5.26 -14.71
CA THR A 573 24.83 -3.94 -15.33
C THR A 573 24.69 -4.05 -16.84
N THR A 574 24.45 -2.93 -17.50
CA THR A 574 24.41 -2.86 -18.98
C THR A 574 25.78 -3.04 -19.64
N GLU A 575 26.86 -3.27 -18.88
CA GLU A 575 28.18 -3.54 -19.46
C GLU A 575 28.14 -4.81 -20.33
N THR A 576 28.77 -4.74 -21.50
CA THR A 576 28.76 -5.86 -22.45
C THR A 576 29.32 -7.13 -21.80
N ALA A 577 28.54 -8.21 -21.90
CA ALA A 577 28.84 -9.52 -21.33
C ALA A 577 28.95 -9.54 -19.80
N ASN A 578 28.26 -8.66 -19.08
CA ASN A 578 28.34 -8.59 -17.61
C ASN A 578 27.96 -9.91 -16.92
N LEU A 579 27.07 -10.73 -17.49
CA LEU A 579 26.70 -12.04 -16.95
C LEU A 579 27.74 -13.10 -17.34
N THR A 580 28.01 -13.28 -18.63
CA THR A 580 28.86 -14.40 -19.09
C THR A 580 30.35 -14.20 -18.78
N SER A 581 30.79 -12.96 -18.48
CA SER A 581 32.16 -12.67 -18.05
C SER A 581 32.44 -12.94 -16.57
N ARG A 582 31.41 -13.16 -15.73
CA ARG A 582 31.61 -13.52 -14.33
C ARG A 582 32.16 -14.94 -14.18
N THR A 583 32.71 -15.23 -13.01
CA THR A 583 33.27 -16.55 -12.70
C THR A 583 32.20 -17.43 -12.06
N PHE A 584 31.92 -18.58 -12.66
CA PHE A 584 30.93 -19.55 -12.17
C PHE A 584 31.61 -20.88 -11.89
N GLY A 585 31.12 -21.59 -10.87
CA GLY A 585 31.65 -22.91 -10.52
C GLY A 585 31.46 -23.93 -11.64
N GLU A 586 32.43 -24.82 -11.86
CA GLU A 586 32.48 -25.71 -13.05
C GLU A 586 31.39 -26.80 -13.11
N GLN A 587 30.68 -27.07 -12.01
CA GLN A 587 29.64 -28.10 -11.96
C GLN A 587 28.25 -27.44 -11.93
N PRO A 588 27.47 -27.57 -13.02
CA PRO A 588 26.07 -27.15 -13.05
C PRO A 588 25.13 -28.21 -12.46
N VAL A 589 23.91 -27.77 -12.14
CA VAL A 589 22.74 -28.64 -12.06
C VAL A 589 22.02 -28.59 -13.40
N ARG A 590 21.73 -29.75 -13.98
CA ARG A 590 21.01 -29.89 -15.24
C ARG A 590 19.50 -29.83 -14.99
N TRP A 591 18.80 -28.91 -15.65
CA TRP A 591 17.34 -28.83 -15.70
C TRP A 591 16.87 -29.29 -17.08
N GLU A 592 16.33 -30.51 -17.14
CA GLU A 592 15.87 -31.17 -18.36
C GLU A 592 14.54 -31.89 -18.08
N ASP A 593 13.94 -32.47 -19.14
CA ASP A 593 12.64 -33.15 -19.09
C ASP A 593 11.46 -32.26 -18.60
N VAL A 594 11.58 -30.94 -18.79
CA VAL A 594 10.55 -29.96 -18.41
C VAL A 594 9.41 -29.99 -19.44
N PRO A 595 8.13 -30.16 -19.04
CA PRO A 595 7.03 -30.12 -19.97
C PRO A 595 6.87 -28.72 -20.59
N LEU A 596 6.09 -28.63 -21.67
CA LEU A 596 5.74 -27.33 -22.24
C LEU A 596 4.92 -26.54 -21.21
N TRP A 597 5.24 -25.26 -21.05
CA TRP A 597 4.45 -24.35 -20.23
C TRP A 597 3.29 -23.83 -21.09
N THR A 598 2.07 -24.26 -20.76
CA THR A 598 0.89 -24.05 -21.65
C THR A 598 -0.21 -23.22 -21.02
N VAL A 599 0.00 -22.77 -19.78
CA VAL A 599 -0.98 -22.00 -19.00
C VAL A 599 -0.29 -20.72 -18.53
N ASP A 600 -0.81 -19.59 -18.99
CA ASP A 600 -0.37 -18.26 -18.58
C ASP A 600 -0.46 -18.10 -17.04
N ARG A 601 0.55 -17.47 -16.45
CA ARG A 601 0.71 -17.25 -15.00
C ARG A 601 0.78 -18.50 -14.12
N GLU A 602 1.02 -19.68 -14.70
CA GLU A 602 1.20 -20.89 -13.90
C GLU A 602 2.53 -20.85 -13.12
N ALA A 603 2.50 -21.17 -11.83
CA ALA A 603 3.68 -21.28 -10.97
C ALA A 603 3.62 -22.60 -10.19
N GLY A 604 3.71 -23.70 -10.92
CA GLY A 604 3.59 -25.07 -10.39
C GLY A 604 4.93 -25.79 -10.25
N PRO A 605 4.90 -27.08 -9.85
CA PRO A 605 6.10 -27.92 -9.78
C PRO A 605 6.87 -28.03 -11.10
N ASP A 606 6.19 -27.92 -12.24
CA ASP A 606 6.79 -27.99 -13.58
C ASP A 606 7.55 -26.70 -13.98
N GLN A 607 7.34 -25.60 -13.23
CA GLN A 607 8.04 -24.33 -13.36
C GLN A 607 9.14 -24.15 -12.29
N ARG A 608 9.51 -25.21 -11.58
CA ARG A 608 10.60 -25.19 -10.58
C ARG A 608 11.86 -25.79 -11.17
N THR A 609 13.00 -25.22 -10.80
CA THR A 609 14.29 -25.86 -11.04
C THR A 609 14.40 -27.18 -10.24
N PRO A 610 15.31 -28.10 -10.62
CA PRO A 610 15.72 -29.17 -9.73
C PRO A 610 16.40 -28.61 -8.48
N ASP A 611 16.69 -29.47 -7.51
CA ASP A 611 17.38 -29.07 -6.28
C ASP A 611 18.78 -28.50 -6.57
N LEU A 612 18.93 -27.21 -6.29
CA LEU A 612 20.13 -26.40 -6.41
C LEU A 612 20.96 -26.39 -5.12
N GLY A 613 20.54 -27.09 -4.05
CA GLY A 613 21.17 -27.03 -2.73
C GLY A 613 22.68 -27.26 -2.76
N VAL A 614 23.15 -28.16 -3.64
CA VAL A 614 24.59 -28.41 -3.86
C VAL A 614 25.34 -27.20 -4.44
N LEU A 615 24.68 -26.36 -5.25
CA LEU A 615 25.26 -25.13 -5.78
C LEU A 615 25.37 -24.10 -4.66
N LEU A 616 24.28 -23.86 -3.92
CA LEU A 616 24.23 -22.87 -2.84
C LEU A 616 25.19 -23.23 -1.71
N GLN A 617 25.27 -24.52 -1.30
CA GLN A 617 26.17 -24.96 -0.24
C GLN A 617 27.62 -24.57 -0.53
N ARG A 618 28.07 -24.66 -1.79
CA ARG A 618 29.44 -24.24 -2.17
C ARG A 618 29.70 -22.77 -1.92
N VAL A 619 28.68 -21.92 -2.07
CA VAL A 619 28.79 -20.47 -1.84
C VAL A 619 28.73 -20.18 -0.34
N VAL A 620 27.83 -20.83 0.40
CA VAL A 620 27.71 -20.70 1.87
C VAL A 620 28.97 -21.17 2.60
N ASP A 621 29.68 -22.16 2.05
CA ASP A 621 30.93 -22.69 2.62
C ASP A 621 32.15 -21.78 2.38
N ARG A 622 32.00 -20.67 1.67
CA ARG A 622 33.11 -19.75 1.40
C ARG A 622 33.42 -18.90 2.63
N ASP A 623 34.71 -18.67 2.88
CA ASP A 623 35.18 -17.91 4.06
C ASP A 623 34.60 -16.48 4.14
N GLY A 624 34.22 -15.88 3.00
CA GLY A 624 33.63 -14.54 2.93
C GLY A 624 32.10 -14.51 2.96
N TRP A 625 31.42 -15.67 2.99
CA TRP A 625 29.97 -15.72 3.08
C TRP A 625 29.48 -15.16 4.43
N ALA A 626 28.49 -14.28 4.38
CA ALA A 626 27.82 -13.72 5.54
C ALA A 626 26.31 -13.64 5.27
N ALA A 627 25.51 -13.69 6.34
CA ALA A 627 24.07 -13.43 6.21
C ALA A 627 23.84 -12.02 5.64
N GLY A 628 22.97 -11.92 4.65
CA GLY A 628 22.72 -10.71 3.87
C GLY A 628 23.42 -10.69 2.51
N ASN A 629 24.43 -11.53 2.28
CA ASN A 629 25.10 -11.58 0.99
C ASN A 629 24.18 -12.09 -0.13
N ALA A 630 24.47 -11.67 -1.36
CA ALA A 630 23.73 -12.09 -2.54
C ALA A 630 24.36 -13.28 -3.27
N MET A 631 23.51 -14.09 -3.92
CA MET A 631 23.93 -15.13 -4.85
C MET A 631 23.41 -14.85 -6.24
N ALA A 632 24.25 -15.05 -7.26
CA ALA A 632 23.86 -14.94 -8.66
C ALA A 632 23.95 -16.30 -9.37
N PHE A 633 22.97 -16.59 -10.21
CA PHE A 633 22.83 -17.77 -11.02
C PHE A 633 22.98 -17.42 -12.50
N LYS A 634 23.45 -18.39 -13.28
CA LYS A 634 23.49 -18.31 -14.74
C LYS A 634 22.84 -19.55 -15.34
N LEU A 635 21.87 -19.32 -16.20
CA LEU A 635 21.14 -20.31 -16.95
C LEU A 635 21.59 -20.24 -18.42
N THR A 636 22.09 -21.35 -18.93
CA THR A 636 22.55 -21.50 -20.32
C THR A 636 22.17 -22.86 -20.86
N GLY A 637 21.78 -22.99 -22.12
CA GLY A 637 21.36 -24.28 -22.65
C GLY A 637 20.69 -24.18 -24.01
N GLU A 638 19.75 -25.08 -24.27
CA GLU A 638 18.96 -25.10 -25.50
C GLU A 638 17.46 -25.25 -25.14
N GLY A 639 16.59 -24.84 -26.06
CA GLY A 639 15.14 -24.80 -25.86
C GLY A 639 14.61 -23.45 -25.41
N ASN A 640 13.32 -23.34 -25.12
CA ASN A 640 12.71 -22.11 -24.63
C ASN A 640 11.62 -22.36 -23.57
N ARG A 641 11.61 -21.56 -22.51
CA ARG A 641 10.47 -21.32 -21.62
C ARG A 641 10.47 -19.82 -21.30
N SER A 642 9.33 -19.14 -21.47
CA SER A 642 9.21 -17.73 -21.10
C SER A 642 8.62 -17.62 -19.69
N ALA A 643 9.20 -16.74 -18.88
CA ALA A 643 8.78 -16.47 -17.51
C ALA A 643 8.63 -14.96 -17.28
N ASP A 644 7.71 -14.57 -16.39
CA ASP A 644 7.65 -13.18 -15.93
C ASP A 644 9.02 -12.76 -15.33
N ALA A 645 9.51 -11.58 -15.70
CA ALA A 645 10.66 -10.92 -15.10
C ALA A 645 10.26 -10.04 -13.90
N PHE A 646 11.23 -9.38 -13.25
CA PHE A 646 10.99 -8.40 -12.19
C PHE A 646 9.96 -7.33 -12.63
N GLU A 647 10.11 -6.82 -13.85
CA GLU A 647 9.32 -5.75 -14.46
C GLU A 647 7.82 -6.07 -14.53
N SER A 648 7.47 -7.35 -14.54
CA SER A 648 6.09 -7.84 -14.59
C SER A 648 5.47 -8.11 -13.21
N ASN A 649 6.17 -7.77 -12.12
CA ASN A 649 5.77 -8.00 -10.72
C ASN A 649 5.47 -9.48 -10.38
N ALA A 650 6.09 -10.41 -11.11
CA ALA A 650 5.97 -11.85 -10.88
C ALA A 650 7.28 -12.61 -11.17
N GLY A 651 8.40 -11.91 -11.02
CA GLY A 651 9.74 -12.40 -11.27
C GLY A 651 10.13 -13.65 -10.46
N PRO A 652 11.24 -14.31 -10.82
CA PRO A 652 11.64 -15.57 -10.20
C PRO A 652 11.88 -15.46 -8.69
N VAL A 653 11.59 -16.55 -7.97
CA VAL A 653 11.71 -16.61 -6.50
C VAL A 653 12.58 -17.78 -6.06
N LEU A 654 13.62 -17.51 -5.29
CA LEU A 654 14.48 -18.52 -4.68
C LEU A 654 13.87 -19.03 -3.37
N HIS A 655 13.70 -20.34 -3.27
CA HIS A 655 13.32 -21.04 -2.05
C HIS A 655 14.54 -21.80 -1.52
N VAL A 656 14.85 -21.64 -0.23
CA VAL A 656 15.94 -22.37 0.44
C VAL A 656 15.48 -22.88 1.79
N ARG A 657 15.66 -24.18 2.04
CA ARG A 657 15.57 -24.75 3.38
C ARG A 657 16.97 -25.02 3.91
N TRP A 658 17.25 -24.60 5.13
CA TRP A 658 18.54 -24.82 5.77
C TRP A 658 18.42 -25.08 7.27
N THR A 659 19.45 -25.72 7.81
CA THR A 659 19.60 -26.02 9.24
C THR A 659 20.98 -25.56 9.71
N MET A 660 21.11 -25.18 10.98
CA MET A 660 22.44 -25.11 11.58
C MET A 660 22.91 -26.54 11.87
N PRO A 661 24.18 -26.89 11.58
CA PRO A 661 24.75 -28.14 12.05
C PRO A 661 24.60 -28.22 13.58
N GLU A 662 24.16 -29.36 14.11
CA GLU A 662 24.30 -29.62 15.54
C GLU A 662 25.78 -29.46 15.90
N GLU A 663 26.09 -28.63 16.91
CA GLU A 663 27.43 -28.61 17.47
C GLU A 663 27.79 -30.06 17.85
N ALA A 664 28.82 -30.61 17.22
CA ALA A 664 29.31 -31.92 17.60
C ALA A 664 29.58 -31.89 19.11
N PRO A 665 29.08 -32.86 19.90
CA PRO A 665 29.39 -32.91 21.32
C PRO A 665 30.91 -32.92 21.43
N VAL A 666 31.47 -31.85 21.98
CA VAL A 666 32.90 -31.78 22.26
C VAL A 666 33.18 -32.97 23.16
N GLU A 667 33.93 -33.97 22.68
CA GLU A 667 34.52 -34.97 23.57
C GLU A 667 35.44 -34.20 24.51
N ASP A 668 34.95 -33.92 25.72
CA ASP A 668 35.69 -33.33 26.83
C ASP A 668 36.97 -34.16 27.05
N PRO A 669 38.16 -33.67 26.67
CA PRO A 669 39.38 -34.31 27.07
C PRO A 669 39.64 -33.84 28.50
N GLU A 670 38.97 -34.48 29.46
CA GLU A 670 39.12 -34.28 30.91
C GLU A 670 39.52 -32.85 31.31
N GLY A 671 38.53 -31.97 31.42
CA GLY A 671 38.56 -30.90 32.41
C GLY A 671 39.15 -29.57 31.96
N GLU A 672 38.40 -28.52 32.32
CA GLU A 672 38.74 -27.11 32.25
C GLU A 672 38.61 -26.45 30.87
N ARG A 673 37.36 -26.18 30.46
CA ARG A 673 36.97 -24.86 29.93
C ARG A 673 35.59 -24.46 30.43
N GLU A 674 35.57 -23.42 31.26
CA GLU A 674 34.38 -22.66 31.65
C GLU A 674 33.68 -22.10 30.41
N ALA A 675 32.39 -22.37 30.27
CA ALA A 675 31.52 -21.63 29.36
C ALA A 675 31.30 -20.24 29.95
N VAL A 676 31.78 -19.20 29.26
CA VAL A 676 31.45 -17.81 29.60
C VAL A 676 30.13 -17.49 28.91
N ILE A 677 29.04 -17.50 29.68
CA ILE A 677 27.74 -16.94 29.27
C ILE A 677 27.48 -15.71 30.16
N ASP A 678 27.52 -14.52 29.57
CA ASP A 678 27.23 -13.25 30.25
C ASP A 678 25.70 -13.00 30.29
N PHE A 679 25.11 -12.90 31.50
CA PHE A 679 23.70 -12.50 31.67
C PHE A 679 23.59 -11.05 32.17
N ARG A 680 22.90 -10.18 31.42
CA ARG A 680 22.63 -8.77 31.77
C ARG A 680 21.25 -8.57 32.41
N VAL A 681 21.20 -8.00 33.61
CA VAL A 681 19.95 -7.60 34.29
C VAL A 681 19.84 -6.08 34.35
N LYS A 682 18.71 -5.51 33.87
CA LYS A 682 18.43 -4.06 33.88
C LYS A 682 17.73 -3.66 35.18
N THR A 683 18.31 -2.72 35.93
CA THR A 683 17.68 -2.15 37.12
C THR A 683 16.61 -1.12 36.75
N ASN A 684 15.75 -0.75 37.70
CA ASN A 684 14.73 0.29 37.53
C ASN A 684 15.31 1.69 37.24
N GLU A 685 16.63 1.87 37.34
CA GLU A 685 17.36 3.09 37.00
C GLU A 685 18.03 3.01 35.61
N GLY A 686 17.79 1.94 34.85
CA GLY A 686 18.29 1.77 33.49
C GLY A 686 19.73 1.25 33.38
N ARG A 687 20.34 0.82 34.48
CA ARG A 687 21.71 0.27 34.49
C ARG A 687 21.70 -1.26 34.37
N PHE A 688 22.63 -1.79 33.59
CA PHE A 688 22.83 -3.24 33.44
C PHE A 688 23.87 -3.76 34.43
N ILE A 689 23.60 -4.92 35.03
CA ILE A 689 24.52 -5.66 35.93
C ILE A 689 24.69 -7.07 35.37
N ASP A 690 25.92 -7.55 35.32
CA ASP A 690 26.27 -8.89 34.86
C ASP A 690 26.33 -9.86 36.05
N ILE A 691 25.68 -11.02 35.96
CA ILE A 691 25.68 -12.05 37.03
C ILE A 691 26.18 -13.40 36.52
N THR A 692 26.81 -14.15 37.42
CA THR A 692 27.48 -15.44 37.13
C THR A 692 26.52 -16.63 37.13
N GLU A 693 26.90 -17.73 36.47
CA GLU A 693 26.12 -18.98 36.36
C GLU A 693 25.77 -19.60 37.74
N ALA A 694 26.65 -19.47 38.73
CA ALA A 694 26.40 -19.92 40.10
C ALA A 694 25.26 -19.12 40.79
N GLN A 695 25.02 -17.88 40.38
CA GLN A 695 23.93 -17.03 40.86
C GLN A 695 22.62 -17.31 40.08
N ALA A 696 22.71 -17.73 38.81
CA ALA A 696 21.58 -18.15 37.98
C ALA A 696 21.02 -19.54 38.39
N ALA A 697 21.89 -20.47 38.80
CA ALA A 697 21.49 -21.80 39.26
C ALA A 697 20.64 -21.79 40.56
N ALA A 698 20.69 -20.70 41.34
CA ALA A 698 19.81 -20.50 42.49
C ALA A 698 18.39 -20.01 42.11
N LEU A 699 18.15 -19.70 40.83
CA LEU A 699 16.93 -19.09 40.29
C LEU A 699 16.17 -20.00 39.31
N GLU A 700 16.58 -21.26 39.13
CA GLU A 700 15.90 -22.23 38.24
C GLU A 700 14.54 -22.69 38.78
N ALA A 701 13.54 -21.83 38.61
CA ALA A 701 12.15 -22.10 38.20
C ALA A 701 11.31 -20.83 38.48
N VAL A 702 11.57 -19.74 37.74
CA VAL A 702 10.76 -18.53 37.82
C VAL A 702 10.33 -18.13 36.41
N ASN A 703 9.10 -18.50 36.06
CA ASN A 703 8.37 -17.83 34.99
C ASN A 703 7.65 -16.61 35.61
N TYR A 704 7.64 -15.50 34.88
CA TYR A 704 7.36 -14.13 35.34
C TYR A 704 6.13 -13.95 36.28
N SER A 705 6.28 -13.15 37.34
CA SER A 705 5.33 -12.09 37.73
C SER A 705 5.81 -11.26 38.95
N THR A 706 5.99 -9.95 38.72
CA THR A 706 5.97 -8.85 39.71
C THR A 706 6.74 -9.02 41.03
N GLY A 707 8.05 -8.78 41.05
CA GLY A 707 8.79 -8.49 42.29
C GLY A 707 8.57 -7.05 42.74
N ARG A 708 7.89 -6.83 43.87
CA ARG A 708 7.84 -5.51 44.54
C ARG A 708 8.89 -5.46 45.65
N VAL A 709 9.71 -4.40 45.67
CA VAL A 709 10.62 -4.11 46.78
C VAL A 709 9.78 -3.88 48.04
N ALA A 710 10.03 -4.64 49.10
CA ALA A 710 9.20 -4.61 50.30
C ALA A 710 9.73 -3.63 51.35
N ASP A 711 11.05 -3.45 51.49
CA ASP A 711 11.67 -2.44 52.36
C ASP A 711 13.18 -2.26 52.09
N ALA A 712 13.71 -1.04 52.31
CA ALA A 712 15.13 -0.73 52.23
C ALA A 712 15.73 -0.51 53.63
N VAL A 713 16.79 -1.25 53.98
CA VAL A 713 17.47 -1.11 55.27
C VAL A 713 18.61 -0.10 55.13
N ARG A 714 18.54 0.99 55.91
CA ARG A 714 19.50 2.11 55.86
C ARG A 714 20.39 2.15 57.10
N ASP A 715 21.63 2.61 56.93
CA ASP A 715 22.56 2.87 58.02
C ASP A 715 22.17 4.11 58.84
N PHE A 716 22.88 4.38 59.95
CA PHE A 716 22.61 5.53 60.83
C PHE A 716 22.83 6.91 60.14
N GLN A 717 23.45 6.93 58.96
CA GLN A 717 23.66 8.13 58.14
C GLN A 717 22.71 8.21 56.94
N GLY A 718 21.74 7.28 56.83
CA GLY A 718 20.71 7.26 55.80
C GLY A 718 21.15 6.64 54.47
N ARG A 719 22.31 5.98 54.40
CA ARG A 719 22.75 5.25 53.20
C ARG A 719 22.11 3.87 53.15
N GLU A 720 21.63 3.47 51.97
CA GLU A 720 21.06 2.15 51.75
C GLU A 720 22.14 1.08 51.82
N LYS A 721 21.93 0.09 52.69
CA LYS A 721 22.90 -0.98 52.93
C LYS A 721 22.43 -2.31 52.35
N SER A 722 21.12 -2.53 52.29
CA SER A 722 20.54 -3.75 51.73
C SER A 722 19.06 -3.58 51.38
N TYR A 723 18.61 -4.30 50.36
CA TYR A 723 17.22 -4.39 49.93
C TYR A 723 16.59 -5.69 50.42
N VAL A 724 15.38 -5.62 50.96
CA VAL A 724 14.59 -6.82 51.27
C VAL A 724 13.53 -6.99 50.19
N ILE A 725 13.64 -8.09 49.46
CA ILE A 725 12.75 -8.45 48.35
C ILE A 725 11.94 -9.66 48.79
N THR A 726 10.64 -9.60 48.55
CA THR A 726 9.74 -10.73 48.74
C THR A 726 9.45 -11.37 47.39
N VAL A 727 9.69 -12.67 47.29
CA VAL A 727 9.39 -13.46 46.09
C VAL A 727 8.36 -14.52 46.47
N GLU A 728 7.21 -14.50 45.82
CA GLU A 728 6.12 -15.45 46.07
C GLU A 728 5.99 -16.42 44.88
N THR A 729 5.82 -17.69 45.19
CA THR A 729 5.41 -18.74 44.24
C THR A 729 3.99 -19.20 44.58
N ALA A 730 3.44 -20.10 43.77
CA ALA A 730 2.12 -20.67 44.00
C ALA A 730 1.94 -21.40 45.35
N THR A 731 3.03 -21.73 46.05
CA THR A 731 2.99 -22.53 47.30
C THR A 731 3.90 -22.01 48.41
N LYS A 732 4.80 -21.06 48.14
CA LYS A 732 5.78 -20.58 49.11
C LYS A 732 6.09 -19.10 48.92
N LYS A 733 6.50 -18.46 50.00
CA LYS A 733 6.98 -17.08 50.07
C LYS A 733 8.41 -17.07 50.56
N TYR A 734 9.29 -16.41 49.82
CA TYR A 734 10.71 -16.25 50.13
C TYR A 734 11.00 -14.79 50.48
N VAL A 735 11.81 -14.56 51.51
CA VAL A 735 12.34 -13.25 51.87
C VAL A 735 13.84 -13.23 51.59
N VAL A 736 14.24 -12.42 50.62
CA VAL A 736 15.63 -12.32 50.13
C VAL A 736 16.20 -10.97 50.55
N THR A 737 17.35 -10.98 51.21
CA THR A 737 18.10 -9.76 51.51
C THR A 737 19.25 -9.63 50.52
N VAL A 738 19.33 -8.48 49.85
CA VAL A 738 20.38 -8.18 48.87
C VAL A 738 21.24 -7.06 49.42
N ASP A 739 22.54 -7.28 49.59
CA ASP A 739 23.48 -6.24 49.99
C ASP A 739 23.63 -5.23 48.85
N ALA A 740 23.47 -3.94 49.16
CA ALA A 740 23.44 -2.88 48.17
C ALA A 740 24.84 -2.52 47.65
N GLU A 741 25.91 -2.86 48.38
CA GLU A 741 27.29 -2.57 47.98
C GLU A 741 27.93 -3.74 47.23
N THR A 742 27.67 -4.99 47.66
CA THR A 742 28.28 -6.18 47.04
C THR A 742 27.38 -6.87 46.02
N ALA A 743 26.07 -6.56 46.02
CA ALA A 743 25.04 -7.29 45.27
C ALA A 743 24.88 -8.77 45.70
N ASP A 744 25.44 -9.16 46.85
CA ASP A 744 25.25 -10.50 47.39
C ASP A 744 23.81 -10.66 47.90
N ALA A 745 23.16 -11.76 47.51
CA ALA A 745 21.79 -12.08 47.92
C ALA A 745 21.76 -13.31 48.83
N GLU A 746 21.03 -13.22 49.94
CA GLU A 746 20.83 -14.32 50.89
C GLU A 746 19.34 -14.54 51.14
N ILE A 747 18.88 -15.80 51.08
CA ILE A 747 17.52 -16.18 51.48
C ILE A 747 17.47 -16.21 53.01
N THR A 748 16.72 -15.27 53.57
CA THR A 748 16.65 -15.05 55.02
C THR A 748 15.42 -15.67 55.68
N ASP A 749 14.35 -15.94 54.92
CA ASP A 749 13.17 -16.64 55.43
C ASP A 749 12.36 -17.34 54.32
N ILE A 750 11.65 -18.41 54.69
CA ILE A 750 10.76 -19.19 53.81
C ILE A 750 9.48 -19.55 54.56
N THR A 751 8.33 -19.14 54.03
CA THR A 751 6.99 -19.46 54.56
C THR A 751 6.18 -20.27 53.55
N GLU A 752 5.53 -21.35 53.97
CA GLU A 752 4.52 -22.03 53.14
C GLU A 752 3.22 -21.21 53.12
N LEU A 753 2.65 -20.99 51.94
CA LEU A 753 1.45 -20.17 51.71
C LEU A 753 0.17 -21.00 51.69
#